data_AF-R9AWH9-F1
#
_entry.id   AF-R9AWH9-F1
#
_cell.length_a   1.000
_cell.length_b   1.000
_cell.length_c   1.000
_cell.angle_alpha   90.00
_cell.angle_beta   90.00
_cell.angle_gamma   90.00
#
_symmetry.space_group_name_H-M   'P 1'
#
loop_
_entity.id
_entity.type
_entity.pdbx_description
1 polymer ?
#
loop_
_entity_poly.entity_id
_entity_poly.type
_entity_poly.pdbx_seq_one_letter_code
_entity_poly.pdbx_strand_id
1 'polypeptide(L)'
;GSITTSNVGNTGKGNIHDAIDSVRGQAVAAKTEVEAGKNMTVESRTGADGQTIYEVATADDVDFDSVQVGDVNIDGATGKISGVTDGTIAAGSKDAVNGGQIHGIADSVKNSIGGETTLNPDGSITTSNVGNTGKSNIHDAIDSVRGQAVAAKTTVTEGDNMVVTQTKNADGSTNYEVATAKDVKFDSVTATDAEGNETILNAEGVSLKDQAGNTTILGPDGLGFVDPMGNSVGPRISARGIDAGNTVITGVAPGRVAGDSTDAINGSQLKGVADSVKNIIGGNTVVNPDGTIKGGNIGGTGKDNINDAIGAIGKAAQEAKTTVSKAEGDENVTVTSRPNAEGGTDFEVGLSKDIKVDSVTAGDTRLDGDGLTIAGGPSVTKDGIDAGDKKVTGVADGTVAEGSKDAINGGQLHGVADSVKNIIGGNTTVNPDGTIAGDNIGGTGKDNINDAIGAVGKAAKEAKTTVSNKDQNITVKESKNKDGGTDFEVGLADKIKVKEVTADQVNAGQINVAGDQGSTTITGGGVSISGPKGEQGPSMTTDGINAGGKKVTGVADGAIASGSKDGINGGQLHRSYEDVGAALGGGAGYDPSTGWKGPSYDVAGGKYDNVGDALGAIDNRVTNLGDQLQQAFYDTNKRMDKLEDKMSAGIAATAALENAPFVPGKLTMAAGAAYYNDQSAIGVTFRKTADNGRWSLTTGAAMGSQGNSPLVRVGVSTIID
;
A
#
# COMPACT_ATOMS: atom_id res chain seq x y z
N GLY A 1 -68.19 135.84 -71.87
CA GLY A 1 -66.74 135.61 -71.70
C GLY A 1 -66.49 134.12 -71.57
N SER A 2 -65.27 133.67 -71.84
CA SER A 2 -64.83 132.29 -71.59
C SER A 2 -63.80 132.31 -70.45
N ILE A 3 -63.90 131.38 -69.50
CA ILE A 3 -62.96 131.26 -68.38
C ILE A 3 -62.20 129.95 -68.56
N THR A 4 -60.91 130.06 -68.91
CA THR A 4 -59.97 128.94 -68.89
C THR A 4 -59.33 128.83 -67.51
N THR A 5 -59.40 127.65 -66.89
CA THR A 5 -58.71 127.35 -65.62
C THR A 5 -57.57 126.38 -65.89
N SER A 6 -56.33 126.80 -65.61
CA SER A 6 -55.13 126.11 -66.07
C SER A 6 -54.61 124.99 -65.15
N ASN A 7 -55.18 124.84 -63.95
CA ASN A 7 -54.81 123.79 -63.00
C ASN A 7 -55.98 123.51 -62.03
N VAL A 8 -56.87 122.59 -62.39
CA VAL A 8 -58.01 122.21 -61.54
C VAL A 8 -57.54 121.25 -60.44
N GLY A 9 -57.82 121.58 -59.17
CA GLY A 9 -57.53 120.70 -58.02
C GLY A 9 -56.04 120.41 -57.78
N ASN A 10 -55.14 121.24 -58.31
CA ASN A 10 -53.68 121.01 -58.34
C ASN A 10 -53.24 119.72 -59.07
N THR A 11 -54.07 119.17 -59.96
CA THR A 11 -53.80 117.94 -60.73
C THR A 11 -52.99 118.15 -62.02
N GLY A 12 -52.73 119.41 -62.40
CA GLY A 12 -52.13 119.77 -63.69
C GLY A 12 -53.08 119.58 -64.88
N LYS A 13 -54.39 119.37 -64.66
CA LYS A 13 -55.41 119.18 -65.70
C LYS A 13 -56.26 120.43 -65.90
N GLY A 14 -56.69 120.67 -67.14
CA GLY A 14 -57.43 121.87 -67.56
C GLY A 14 -58.97 121.74 -67.52
N ASN A 15 -59.51 120.61 -67.06
CA ASN A 15 -60.94 120.44 -66.83
C ASN A 15 -61.19 119.47 -65.65
N ILE A 16 -62.44 119.46 -65.14
CA ILE A 16 -62.84 118.70 -63.95
C ILE A 16 -62.87 117.18 -64.20
N HIS A 17 -63.20 116.72 -65.41
CA HIS A 17 -63.32 115.29 -65.72
C HIS A 17 -61.94 114.63 -65.71
N ASP A 18 -60.97 115.21 -66.43
CA ASP A 18 -59.58 114.76 -66.45
C ASP A 18 -58.93 114.84 -65.06
N ALA A 19 -59.30 115.83 -64.24
CA ALA A 19 -58.83 115.94 -62.86
C ALA A 19 -59.40 114.81 -61.98
N ILE A 20 -60.69 114.49 -62.10
CA ILE A 20 -61.34 113.37 -61.40
C ILE A 20 -60.73 112.04 -61.82
N ASP A 21 -60.51 111.80 -63.13
CA ASP A 21 -59.89 110.57 -63.60
C ASP A 21 -58.38 110.50 -63.31
N SER A 22 -57.69 111.63 -63.17
CA SER A 22 -56.31 111.67 -62.66
C SER A 22 -56.24 111.30 -61.17
N VAL A 23 -57.19 111.79 -60.35
CA VAL A 23 -57.28 111.43 -58.91
C VAL A 23 -57.74 109.99 -58.74
N ARG A 24 -58.72 109.54 -59.53
CA ARG A 24 -59.18 108.14 -59.57
C ARG A 24 -58.04 107.22 -60.03
N GLY A 25 -57.24 107.64 -61.02
CA GLY A 25 -56.05 106.92 -61.47
C GLY A 25 -54.98 106.82 -60.38
N GLN A 26 -54.71 107.89 -59.63
CA GLN A 26 -53.79 107.86 -58.49
C GLN A 26 -54.34 107.03 -57.31
N ALA A 27 -55.65 107.05 -57.05
CA ALA A 27 -56.29 106.22 -56.02
C ALA A 27 -56.30 104.72 -56.41
N VAL A 28 -56.48 104.40 -57.70
CA VAL A 28 -56.38 103.02 -58.23
C VAL A 28 -54.92 102.55 -58.34
N ALA A 29 -53.95 103.47 -58.42
CA ALA A 29 -52.53 103.18 -58.29
C ALA A 29 -52.06 103.04 -56.82
N ALA A 30 -52.84 103.53 -55.85
CA ALA A 30 -52.57 103.37 -54.41
C ALA A 30 -52.97 101.98 -53.90
N LYS A 31 -52.57 100.92 -54.62
CA LYS A 31 -52.70 99.54 -54.18
C LYS A 31 -51.50 99.15 -53.30
N THR A 32 -51.79 98.73 -52.08
CA THR A 32 -50.85 97.95 -51.27
C THR A 32 -51.20 96.49 -51.48
N GLU A 33 -50.41 95.76 -52.25
CA GLU A 33 -50.54 94.32 -52.40
C GLU A 33 -49.76 93.65 -51.25
N VAL A 34 -50.37 92.64 -50.63
CA VAL A 34 -49.83 91.90 -49.48
C VAL A 34 -49.98 90.41 -49.78
N GLU A 35 -48.86 89.71 -49.89
CA GLU A 35 -48.80 88.26 -50.11
C GLU A 35 -48.39 87.54 -48.83
N ALA A 36 -48.89 86.32 -48.63
CA ALA A 36 -48.52 85.49 -47.49
C ALA A 36 -47.15 84.83 -47.73
N GLY A 37 -46.23 84.97 -46.76
CA GLY A 37 -44.96 84.23 -46.75
C GLY A 37 -45.14 82.78 -46.28
N LYS A 38 -44.11 81.93 -46.47
CA LYS A 38 -44.09 80.56 -45.90
C LYS A 38 -44.34 80.65 -44.37
N ASN A 39 -45.19 79.74 -43.85
CA ASN A 39 -45.62 79.65 -42.46
C ASN A 39 -46.45 80.83 -41.92
N MET A 40 -46.88 81.77 -42.78
CA MET A 40 -47.78 82.87 -42.42
C MET A 40 -49.14 82.73 -43.11
N THR A 41 -50.21 83.06 -42.40
CA THR A 41 -51.54 83.29 -42.95
C THR A 41 -51.80 84.79 -43.05
N VAL A 42 -52.56 85.20 -44.07
CA VAL A 42 -52.99 86.60 -44.26
C VAL A 42 -54.47 86.61 -44.56
N GLU A 43 -55.27 87.08 -43.60
CA GLU A 43 -56.71 87.31 -43.80
C GLU A 43 -56.97 88.80 -44.03
N SER A 44 -58.09 89.12 -44.70
CA SER A 44 -58.44 90.52 -45.00
C SER A 44 -59.87 90.85 -44.57
N ARG A 45 -60.03 92.00 -43.90
CA ARG A 45 -61.32 92.49 -43.42
C ARG A 45 -61.47 94.00 -43.65
N THR A 46 -62.69 94.46 -43.86
CA THR A 46 -62.98 95.89 -44.05
C THR A 46 -62.93 96.62 -42.71
N GLY A 47 -62.17 97.71 -42.63
CA GLY A 47 -62.15 98.64 -41.52
C GLY A 47 -63.33 99.61 -41.52
N ALA A 48 -63.47 100.39 -40.44
CA ALA A 48 -64.63 101.25 -40.20
C ALA A 48 -64.79 102.39 -41.23
N ASP A 49 -63.70 102.81 -41.89
CA ASP A 49 -63.69 103.89 -42.89
C ASP A 49 -63.70 103.35 -44.33
N GLY A 50 -63.90 102.04 -44.51
CA GLY A 50 -63.91 101.36 -45.82
C GLY A 50 -62.52 100.97 -46.35
N GLN A 51 -61.46 101.09 -45.55
CA GLN A 51 -60.13 100.60 -45.88
C GLN A 51 -60.02 99.07 -45.71
N THR A 52 -59.20 98.40 -46.51
CA THR A 52 -58.85 96.99 -46.26
C THR A 52 -57.80 96.92 -45.14
N ILE A 53 -58.06 96.09 -44.12
CA ILE A 53 -57.10 95.72 -43.08
C ILE A 53 -56.67 94.28 -43.36
N TYR A 54 -55.36 94.05 -43.47
CA TYR A 54 -54.76 92.73 -43.55
C TYR A 54 -54.30 92.32 -42.15
N GLU A 55 -54.73 91.14 -41.70
CA GLU A 55 -54.37 90.55 -40.42
C GLU A 55 -53.44 89.36 -40.69
N VAL A 56 -52.26 89.36 -40.06
CA VAL A 56 -51.14 88.48 -40.42
C VAL A 56 -50.77 87.66 -39.18
N ALA A 57 -50.92 86.34 -39.28
CA ALA A 57 -50.66 85.40 -38.21
C ALA A 57 -49.72 84.28 -38.68
N THR A 58 -49.14 83.52 -37.75
CA THR A 58 -48.54 82.22 -38.09
C THR A 58 -49.63 81.23 -38.44
N ALA A 59 -49.36 80.29 -39.34
CA ALA A 59 -50.21 79.13 -39.51
C ALA A 59 -50.22 78.23 -38.25
N ASP A 60 -51.26 77.41 -38.08
CA ASP A 60 -51.29 76.40 -37.01
C ASP A 60 -50.27 75.28 -37.30
N ASP A 61 -50.26 74.79 -38.54
CA ASP A 61 -49.22 73.91 -39.08
C ASP A 61 -48.09 74.73 -39.72
N VAL A 62 -46.86 74.60 -39.21
CA VAL A 62 -45.69 75.35 -39.69
C VAL A 62 -44.58 74.43 -40.21
N ASP A 63 -44.24 74.56 -41.49
CA ASP A 63 -43.24 73.74 -42.17
C ASP A 63 -41.85 74.37 -42.05
N PHE A 64 -41.00 73.83 -41.18
CA PHE A 64 -39.64 74.31 -40.96
C PHE A 64 -38.59 73.32 -41.49
N ASP A 65 -37.81 73.76 -42.48
CA ASP A 65 -36.65 73.06 -43.02
C ASP A 65 -35.65 72.70 -41.90
N SER A 66 -35.50 73.57 -40.90
CA SER A 66 -34.82 73.31 -39.63
C SER A 66 -35.31 74.24 -38.51
N VAL A 67 -35.26 73.78 -37.25
CA VAL A 67 -35.62 74.58 -36.05
C VAL A 67 -34.41 74.71 -35.12
N GLN A 68 -33.86 75.92 -35.02
CA GLN A 68 -32.68 76.25 -34.21
C GLN A 68 -33.10 76.99 -32.92
N VAL A 69 -32.71 76.48 -31.75
CA VAL A 69 -32.93 77.09 -30.43
C VAL A 69 -31.62 77.10 -29.66
N GLY A 70 -30.96 78.26 -29.60
CA GLY A 70 -29.58 78.35 -29.11
C GLY A 70 -28.64 77.53 -29.99
N ASP A 71 -27.83 76.66 -29.40
CA ASP A 71 -26.97 75.72 -30.14
C ASP A 71 -27.72 74.45 -30.62
N VAL A 72 -28.93 74.18 -30.10
CA VAL A 72 -29.73 73.00 -30.46
C VAL A 72 -30.41 73.20 -31.82
N ASN A 73 -30.32 72.21 -32.69
CA ASN A 73 -30.98 72.21 -34.00
C ASN A 73 -31.75 70.91 -34.25
N ILE A 74 -33.00 71.03 -34.69
CA ILE A 74 -33.83 69.95 -35.21
C ILE A 74 -33.83 70.06 -36.74
N ASP A 75 -33.25 69.06 -37.42
CA ASP A 75 -33.17 68.99 -38.87
C ASP A 75 -34.43 68.33 -39.45
N GLY A 76 -35.21 69.07 -40.24
CA GLY A 76 -36.51 68.61 -40.76
C GLY A 76 -36.41 67.50 -41.83
N ALA A 77 -35.26 67.38 -42.49
CA ALA A 77 -35.03 66.37 -43.54
C ALA A 77 -34.61 65.00 -43.00
N THR A 78 -33.98 64.96 -41.82
CA THR A 78 -33.43 63.73 -41.20
C THR A 78 -34.03 63.40 -39.84
N GLY A 79 -34.83 64.28 -39.25
CA GLY A 79 -35.40 64.13 -37.91
C GLY A 79 -34.35 64.17 -36.79
N LYS A 80 -33.11 64.59 -37.08
CA LYS A 80 -32.01 64.59 -36.11
C LYS A 80 -32.06 65.83 -35.24
N ILE A 81 -32.07 65.60 -33.93
CA ILE A 81 -31.78 66.62 -32.93
C ILE A 81 -30.25 66.63 -32.72
N SER A 82 -29.65 67.81 -32.81
CA SER A 82 -28.21 68.05 -32.70
C SER A 82 -27.93 69.26 -31.80
N GLY A 83 -26.70 69.43 -31.33
CA GLY A 83 -26.35 70.46 -30.33
C GLY A 83 -26.76 70.12 -28.89
N VAL A 84 -27.19 68.89 -28.62
CA VAL A 84 -27.58 68.43 -27.27
C VAL A 84 -26.35 68.17 -26.40
N THR A 85 -26.08 69.09 -25.47
CA THR A 85 -25.09 68.96 -24.40
C THR A 85 -25.38 67.75 -23.50
N ASP A 86 -24.34 67.17 -22.90
CA ASP A 86 -24.41 66.03 -21.98
C ASP A 86 -25.44 66.26 -20.84
N GLY A 87 -26.42 65.34 -20.71
CA GLY A 87 -27.43 65.34 -19.65
C GLY A 87 -26.98 64.58 -18.39
N THR A 88 -27.55 64.87 -17.23
CA THR A 88 -27.22 64.17 -15.98
C THR A 88 -27.68 62.70 -16.03
N ILE A 89 -26.81 61.73 -15.75
CA ILE A 89 -27.13 60.28 -15.76
C ILE A 89 -27.21 59.74 -14.32
N ALA A 90 -28.22 60.19 -13.59
CA ALA A 90 -28.51 59.77 -12.22
C ALA A 90 -29.91 59.13 -12.12
N ALA A 91 -30.14 58.32 -11.09
CA ALA A 91 -31.45 57.77 -10.78
C ALA A 91 -32.50 58.89 -10.64
N GLY A 92 -33.60 58.78 -11.39
CA GLY A 92 -34.65 59.81 -11.43
C GLY A 92 -34.32 61.05 -12.30
N SER A 93 -33.17 61.09 -12.98
CA SER A 93 -32.87 62.15 -13.96
C SER A 93 -33.86 62.15 -15.13
N LYS A 94 -33.97 63.32 -15.76
CA LYS A 94 -34.89 63.67 -16.86
C LYS A 94 -34.22 64.51 -17.95
N ASP A 95 -32.90 64.62 -17.91
CA ASP A 95 -32.12 65.37 -18.89
C ASP A 95 -31.93 64.49 -20.13
N ALA A 96 -31.98 65.07 -21.33
CA ALA A 96 -31.75 64.31 -22.56
C ALA A 96 -30.28 63.86 -22.65
N VAL A 97 -30.04 62.56 -22.87
CA VAL A 97 -28.69 62.01 -23.04
C VAL A 97 -28.34 61.91 -24.52
N ASN A 98 -27.11 62.29 -24.88
CA ASN A 98 -26.66 62.22 -26.27
C ASN A 98 -25.91 60.91 -26.58
N GLY A 99 -25.63 60.68 -27.87
CA GLY A 99 -24.96 59.47 -28.34
C GLY A 99 -23.53 59.28 -27.81
N GLY A 100 -22.83 60.36 -27.45
CA GLY A 100 -21.50 60.28 -26.84
C GLY A 100 -21.56 59.68 -25.43
N GLN A 101 -22.58 60.03 -24.65
CA GLN A 101 -22.78 59.46 -23.32
C GLN A 101 -23.22 57.99 -23.38
N ILE A 102 -24.11 57.64 -24.31
CA ILE A 102 -24.53 56.24 -24.55
C ILE A 102 -23.32 55.40 -25.00
N HIS A 103 -22.45 55.94 -25.86
CA HIS A 103 -21.19 55.30 -26.22
C HIS A 103 -20.24 55.16 -25.02
N GLY A 104 -20.22 56.13 -24.09
CA GLY A 104 -19.47 56.02 -22.83
C GLY A 104 -19.92 54.86 -21.95
N ILE A 105 -21.23 54.65 -21.82
CA ILE A 105 -21.81 53.49 -21.12
C ILE A 105 -21.47 52.18 -21.87
N ALA A 106 -21.61 52.15 -23.19
CA ALA A 106 -21.31 50.96 -23.98
C ALA A 106 -19.81 50.57 -23.93
N ASP A 107 -18.90 51.54 -23.97
CA ASP A 107 -17.46 51.29 -23.83
C ASP A 107 -17.11 50.88 -22.38
N SER A 108 -17.77 51.46 -21.37
CA SER A 108 -17.70 51.01 -19.97
C SER A 108 -18.10 49.52 -19.84
N VAL A 109 -19.21 49.09 -20.43
CA VAL A 109 -19.64 47.67 -20.44
C VAL A 109 -18.63 46.78 -21.18
N LYS A 110 -18.16 47.18 -22.36
CA LYS A 110 -17.15 46.42 -23.12
C LYS A 110 -15.82 46.31 -22.37
N ASN A 111 -15.41 47.36 -21.64
CA ASN A 111 -14.24 47.33 -20.77
C ASN A 111 -14.48 46.45 -19.52
N SER A 112 -15.68 46.47 -18.93
CA SER A 112 -16.07 45.56 -17.83
C SER A 112 -16.07 44.08 -18.24
N ILE A 113 -16.43 43.76 -19.49
CA ILE A 113 -16.32 42.39 -20.01
C ILE A 113 -14.85 42.05 -20.27
N GLY A 114 -14.08 42.95 -20.90
CA GLY A 114 -12.66 42.78 -21.20
C GLY A 114 -12.39 41.72 -22.28
N GLY A 115 -11.13 41.32 -22.42
CA GLY A 115 -10.71 40.33 -23.42
C GLY A 115 -10.84 40.84 -24.86
N GLU A 116 -11.16 39.95 -25.81
CA GLU A 116 -11.46 40.35 -27.19
C GLU A 116 -12.92 40.82 -27.32
N THR A 117 -13.25 41.92 -26.64
CA THR A 117 -14.58 42.56 -26.69
C THR A 117 -14.51 43.89 -27.43
N THR A 118 -15.38 44.05 -28.43
CA THR A 118 -15.43 45.20 -29.34
C THR A 118 -16.75 45.94 -29.21
N LEU A 119 -16.69 47.27 -29.22
CA LEU A 119 -17.85 48.14 -29.40
C LEU A 119 -17.94 48.52 -30.88
N ASN A 120 -19.07 48.21 -31.52
CA ASN A 120 -19.31 48.45 -32.94
C ASN A 120 -19.87 49.88 -33.18
N PRO A 121 -19.76 50.42 -34.41
CA PRO A 121 -20.23 51.77 -34.72
C PRO A 121 -21.74 52.01 -34.58
N ASP A 122 -22.54 50.96 -34.42
CA ASP A 122 -23.99 51.00 -34.14
C ASP A 122 -24.33 50.98 -32.64
N GLY A 123 -23.32 50.90 -31.76
CA GLY A 123 -23.47 50.79 -30.31
C GLY A 123 -23.59 49.34 -29.80
N SER A 124 -23.61 48.34 -30.68
CA SER A 124 -23.64 46.93 -30.26
C SER A 124 -22.27 46.46 -29.74
N ILE A 125 -22.28 45.51 -28.80
CA ILE A 125 -21.07 44.92 -28.21
C ILE A 125 -20.95 43.47 -28.67
N THR A 126 -19.78 43.10 -29.20
CA THR A 126 -19.46 41.73 -29.66
C THR A 126 -18.19 41.23 -29.00
N THR A 127 -18.09 39.92 -28.74
CA THR A 127 -16.90 39.30 -28.14
C THR A 127 -16.53 38.00 -28.87
N SER A 128 -15.24 37.72 -29.00
CA SER A 128 -14.72 36.44 -29.53
C SER A 128 -14.06 35.56 -28.48
N ASN A 129 -13.48 36.17 -27.44
CA ASN A 129 -12.67 35.46 -26.44
C ASN A 129 -12.76 36.14 -25.06
N VAL A 130 -13.62 35.59 -24.20
CA VAL A 130 -13.71 35.94 -22.78
C VAL A 130 -12.86 34.98 -21.95
N GLY A 131 -12.02 35.51 -21.07
CA GLY A 131 -11.23 34.77 -20.09
C GLY A 131 -10.09 33.92 -20.66
N ASN A 132 -9.62 34.22 -21.87
CA ASN A 132 -8.72 33.34 -22.64
C ASN A 132 -9.26 31.90 -22.80
N THR A 133 -10.59 31.75 -22.84
CA THR A 133 -11.26 30.45 -22.99
C THR A 133 -11.58 30.10 -24.45
N GLY A 134 -11.41 31.04 -25.40
CA GLY A 134 -11.80 30.88 -26.79
C GLY A 134 -13.32 30.90 -27.00
N LYS A 135 -14.06 31.64 -26.17
CA LYS A 135 -15.53 31.70 -26.17
C LYS A 135 -16.04 33.13 -26.31
N SER A 136 -17.09 33.29 -27.11
CA SER A 136 -17.73 34.56 -27.49
C SER A 136 -18.80 35.07 -26.52
N ASN A 137 -18.95 34.43 -25.35
CA ASN A 137 -19.86 34.87 -24.29
C ASN A 137 -19.39 34.37 -22.91
N ILE A 138 -19.92 35.01 -21.86
CA ILE A 138 -19.55 34.75 -20.46
C ILE A 138 -19.99 33.35 -20.00
N HIS A 139 -21.15 32.85 -20.45
CA HIS A 139 -21.66 31.55 -20.00
C HIS A 139 -20.76 30.40 -20.47
N ASP A 140 -20.44 30.35 -21.76
CA ASP A 140 -19.58 29.32 -22.33
C ASP A 140 -18.13 29.43 -21.82
N ALA A 141 -17.67 30.63 -21.46
CA ALA A 141 -16.38 30.84 -20.83
C ALA A 141 -16.35 30.26 -19.40
N ILE A 142 -17.39 30.54 -18.61
CA ILE A 142 -17.57 29.94 -17.28
C ILE A 142 -17.71 28.41 -17.38
N ASP A 143 -18.45 27.89 -18.35
CA ASP A 143 -18.59 26.43 -18.53
C ASP A 143 -17.29 25.78 -19.02
N SER A 144 -16.53 26.45 -19.89
CA SER A 144 -15.19 26.01 -20.29
C SER A 144 -14.24 25.91 -19.09
N VAL A 145 -14.27 26.89 -18.18
CA VAL A 145 -13.49 26.86 -16.93
C VAL A 145 -14.03 25.81 -15.94
N ARG A 146 -15.36 25.63 -15.84
CA ARG A 146 -16.00 24.58 -15.05
C ARG A 146 -15.58 23.18 -15.53
N GLY A 147 -15.60 22.95 -16.84
CA GLY A 147 -15.14 21.71 -17.47
C GLY A 147 -13.65 21.45 -17.19
N GLN A 148 -12.80 22.49 -17.29
CA GLN A 148 -11.37 22.39 -16.94
C GLN A 148 -11.16 22.07 -15.45
N ALA A 149 -11.94 22.67 -14.55
CA ALA A 149 -11.88 22.38 -13.11
C ALA A 149 -12.40 20.96 -12.75
N VAL A 150 -13.40 20.45 -13.49
CA VAL A 150 -13.87 19.05 -13.35
C VAL A 150 -12.86 18.07 -13.92
N ALA A 151 -12.20 18.40 -15.04
CA ALA A 151 -11.13 17.59 -15.63
C ALA A 151 -9.83 17.56 -14.80
N ALA A 152 -9.58 18.59 -13.99
CA ALA A 152 -8.50 18.63 -13.00
C ALA A 152 -8.72 17.68 -11.79
N LYS A 153 -9.82 16.92 -11.74
CA LYS A 153 -10.09 15.92 -10.70
C LYS A 153 -9.11 14.74 -10.79
N THR A 154 -8.09 14.74 -9.93
CA THR A 154 -7.31 13.52 -9.65
C THR A 154 -8.21 12.45 -9.03
N THR A 155 -8.13 11.23 -9.57
CA THR A 155 -8.72 10.03 -8.97
C THR A 155 -7.59 9.16 -8.42
N VAL A 156 -7.74 8.69 -7.19
CA VAL A 156 -6.84 7.70 -6.59
C VAL A 156 -7.69 6.47 -6.28
N THR A 157 -7.39 5.36 -6.96
CA THR A 157 -8.09 4.10 -6.78
C THR A 157 -7.34 3.26 -5.75
N GLU A 158 -8.03 2.80 -4.71
CA GLU A 158 -7.51 1.81 -3.78
C GLU A 158 -7.44 0.45 -4.50
N GLY A 159 -6.23 -0.08 -4.67
CA GLY A 159 -6.02 -1.47 -5.08
C GLY A 159 -6.10 -2.41 -3.89
N ASP A 160 -6.26 -3.71 -4.13
CA ASP A 160 -6.29 -4.71 -3.06
C ASP A 160 -5.07 -4.60 -2.14
N ASN A 161 -5.30 -4.75 -0.83
CA ASN A 161 -4.32 -4.60 0.24
C ASN A 161 -3.70 -3.21 0.44
N MET A 162 -4.21 -2.17 -0.22
CA MET A 162 -3.90 -0.77 0.06
C MET A 162 -4.96 -0.13 0.97
N VAL A 163 -4.63 1.03 1.54
CA VAL A 163 -5.55 1.94 2.23
C VAL A 163 -5.27 3.37 1.76
N VAL A 164 -6.29 4.08 1.28
CA VAL A 164 -6.22 5.45 0.77
C VAL A 164 -6.98 6.39 1.70
N THR A 165 -6.26 7.11 2.57
CA THR A 165 -6.84 8.10 3.47
C THR A 165 -6.85 9.49 2.82
N GLN A 166 -8.04 10.01 2.51
CA GLN A 166 -8.21 11.37 2.00
C GLN A 166 -8.17 12.40 3.13
N THR A 167 -7.38 13.45 2.97
CA THR A 167 -7.33 14.63 3.84
C THR A 167 -7.36 15.92 3.04
N LYS A 168 -7.72 17.05 3.68
CA LYS A 168 -7.80 18.37 3.04
C LYS A 168 -6.75 19.30 3.62
N ASN A 169 -5.96 19.91 2.74
CA ASN A 169 -4.90 20.86 3.09
C ASN A 169 -5.48 22.24 3.42
N ALA A 170 -4.68 23.08 4.10
CA ALA A 170 -5.08 24.44 4.50
C ALA A 170 -5.29 25.40 3.31
N ASP A 171 -4.69 25.12 2.15
CA ASP A 171 -4.92 25.82 0.88
C ASP A 171 -6.19 25.35 0.13
N GLY A 172 -6.89 24.36 0.67
CA GLY A 172 -8.09 23.76 0.09
C GLY A 172 -7.84 22.58 -0.86
N SER A 173 -6.58 22.25 -1.17
CA SER A 173 -6.22 21.09 -1.99
C SER A 173 -6.48 19.76 -1.27
N THR A 174 -6.57 18.67 -2.04
CA THR A 174 -6.81 17.31 -1.50
C THR A 174 -5.49 16.54 -1.44
N ASN A 175 -5.19 15.97 -0.28
CA ASN A 175 -4.06 15.08 -0.07
C ASN A 175 -4.57 13.63 0.07
N TYR A 176 -3.87 12.68 -0.55
CA TYR A 176 -4.17 11.25 -0.45
C TYR A 176 -2.97 10.56 0.20
N GLU A 177 -3.12 10.13 1.45
CA GLU A 177 -2.14 9.30 2.13
C GLU A 177 -2.41 7.83 1.79
N VAL A 178 -1.43 7.17 1.17
CA VAL A 178 -1.54 5.80 0.68
C VAL A 178 -0.60 4.91 1.49
N ALA A 179 -1.15 3.88 2.12
CA ALA A 179 -0.42 2.91 2.95
C ALA A 179 -0.86 1.48 2.60
N THR A 180 -0.09 0.47 3.04
CA THR A 180 -0.56 -0.92 3.04
C THR A 180 -1.60 -1.13 4.14
N ALA A 181 -2.61 -1.96 3.87
CA ALA A 181 -3.58 -2.39 4.87
C ALA A 181 -2.90 -3.13 6.03
N LYS A 182 -3.50 -3.07 7.22
CA LYS A 182 -3.05 -3.85 8.39
C LYS A 182 -3.46 -5.32 8.27
N ASP A 183 -4.70 -5.54 7.84
CA ASP A 183 -5.25 -6.85 7.51
C ASP A 183 -5.19 -7.00 5.98
N VAL A 184 -4.39 -7.94 5.50
CA VAL A 184 -4.18 -8.20 4.07
C VAL A 184 -4.86 -9.51 3.66
N LYS A 185 -5.49 -9.51 2.48
CA LYS A 185 -6.12 -10.67 1.84
C LYS A 185 -5.24 -11.17 0.72
N PHE A 186 -5.02 -12.48 0.69
CA PHE A 186 -4.37 -13.18 -0.41
C PHE A 186 -5.31 -14.30 -0.88
N ASP A 187 -5.45 -14.48 -2.20
CA ASP A 187 -6.21 -15.61 -2.76
C ASP A 187 -5.52 -16.94 -2.43
N SER A 188 -4.18 -16.93 -2.42
CA SER A 188 -3.34 -17.99 -1.87
C SER A 188 -2.01 -17.46 -1.33
N VAL A 189 -1.49 -18.14 -0.31
CA VAL A 189 -0.10 -18.04 0.15
C VAL A 189 0.50 -19.43 0.07
N THR A 190 1.54 -19.61 -0.75
CA THR A 190 2.27 -20.87 -0.88
C THR A 190 3.67 -20.71 -0.31
N ALA A 191 4.04 -21.58 0.63
CA ALA A 191 5.39 -21.70 1.14
C ALA A 191 5.93 -23.11 0.83
N THR A 192 6.95 -23.18 -0.02
CA THR A 192 7.72 -24.40 -0.31
C THR A 192 9.01 -24.38 0.48
N ASP A 193 9.41 -25.52 1.07
CA ASP A 193 10.71 -25.67 1.75
C ASP A 193 11.82 -26.18 0.79
N ALA A 194 13.01 -26.48 1.33
CA ALA A 194 14.15 -26.93 0.53
C ALA A 194 14.02 -28.42 0.11
N GLU A 195 13.26 -29.20 0.87
CA GLU A 195 12.96 -30.60 0.66
C GLU A 195 11.84 -30.81 -0.38
N GLY A 196 11.05 -29.77 -0.66
CA GLY A 196 9.98 -29.74 -1.66
C GLY A 196 8.58 -30.01 -1.10
N ASN A 197 8.40 -29.92 0.23
CA ASN A 197 7.08 -29.94 0.85
C ASN A 197 6.40 -28.57 0.64
N GLU A 198 5.08 -28.56 0.47
CA GLU A 198 4.30 -27.35 0.19
C GLU A 198 3.25 -27.11 1.28
N THR A 199 3.29 -25.92 1.89
CA THR A 199 2.18 -25.40 2.69
C THR A 199 1.42 -24.38 1.87
N ILE A 200 0.13 -24.61 1.64
CA ILE A 200 -0.75 -23.70 0.89
C ILE A 200 -1.88 -23.25 1.82
N LEU A 201 -2.03 -21.94 1.99
CA LEU A 201 -3.17 -21.29 2.63
C LEU A 201 -3.99 -20.61 1.54
N ASN A 202 -5.21 -21.07 1.27
CA ASN A 202 -6.10 -20.53 0.23
C ASN A 202 -7.58 -20.54 0.69
N ALA A 203 -8.51 -20.21 -0.20
CA ALA A 203 -9.95 -20.26 0.09
C ALA A 203 -10.50 -21.68 0.40
N GLU A 204 -9.76 -22.74 0.07
CA GLU A 204 -10.07 -24.14 0.40
C GLU A 204 -9.51 -24.55 1.78
N GLY A 205 -8.71 -23.69 2.41
CA GLY A 205 -8.20 -23.85 3.78
C GLY A 205 -6.68 -23.90 3.86
N VAL A 206 -6.16 -24.70 4.80
CA VAL A 206 -4.74 -25.05 4.89
C VAL A 206 -4.54 -26.42 4.25
N SER A 207 -3.59 -26.55 3.33
CA SER A 207 -3.06 -27.85 2.93
C SER A 207 -1.54 -27.94 3.16
N LEU A 208 -1.11 -29.12 3.60
CA LEU A 208 0.26 -29.46 3.98
C LEU A 208 0.63 -30.73 3.21
N LYS A 209 1.40 -30.58 2.15
CA LYS A 209 1.74 -31.63 1.18
C LYS A 209 3.20 -32.05 1.33
N ASP A 210 3.45 -33.34 1.53
CA ASP A 210 4.80 -33.89 1.62
C ASP A 210 5.44 -34.11 0.23
N GLN A 211 6.75 -34.38 0.21
CA GLN A 211 7.52 -34.71 -1.01
C GLN A 211 6.95 -35.90 -1.80
N ALA A 212 6.23 -36.84 -1.16
CA ALA A 212 5.58 -37.96 -1.83
C ALA A 212 4.19 -37.60 -2.41
N GLY A 213 3.64 -36.44 -2.04
CA GLY A 213 2.34 -35.91 -2.45
C GLY A 213 1.19 -36.19 -1.48
N ASN A 214 1.43 -36.86 -0.34
CA ASN A 214 0.39 -37.04 0.66
C ASN A 214 0.07 -35.68 1.27
N THR A 215 -1.22 -35.36 1.41
CA THR A 215 -1.65 -34.02 1.83
C THR A 215 -2.55 -34.10 3.05
N THR A 216 -2.17 -33.39 4.12
CA THR A 216 -3.08 -33.07 5.24
C THR A 216 -3.84 -31.81 4.88
N ILE A 217 -5.16 -31.84 4.98
CA ILE A 217 -6.05 -30.74 4.62
C ILE A 217 -6.86 -30.33 5.85
N LEU A 218 -6.94 -29.03 6.12
CA LEU A 218 -7.84 -28.40 7.07
C LEU A 218 -8.65 -27.33 6.32
N GLY A 219 -9.81 -27.75 5.79
CA GLY A 219 -10.65 -26.95 4.88
C GLY A 219 -12.11 -26.81 5.33
N PRO A 220 -13.04 -26.41 4.44
CA PRO A 220 -14.46 -26.28 4.76
C PRO A 220 -15.13 -27.63 5.06
N ASP A 221 -14.64 -28.73 4.47
CA ASP A 221 -15.00 -30.11 4.85
C ASP A 221 -14.34 -30.56 6.17
N GLY A 222 -13.50 -29.71 6.79
CA GLY A 222 -12.80 -29.92 8.03
C GLY A 222 -11.40 -30.52 7.86
N LEU A 223 -10.95 -31.27 8.87
CA LEU A 223 -9.63 -31.92 8.90
C LEU A 223 -9.69 -33.31 8.27
N GLY A 224 -8.77 -33.60 7.36
CA GLY A 224 -8.62 -34.93 6.76
C GLY A 224 -7.30 -35.14 6.03
N PHE A 225 -7.04 -36.40 5.69
CA PHE A 225 -5.81 -36.83 5.03
C PHE A 225 -6.13 -37.38 3.63
N VAL A 226 -5.30 -37.05 2.64
CA VAL A 226 -5.36 -37.62 1.28
C VAL A 226 -4.02 -38.16 0.79
N ASP A 227 -4.09 -39.17 -0.05
CA ASP A 227 -2.94 -39.66 -0.84
C ASP A 227 -2.63 -38.73 -2.03
N PRO A 228 -1.55 -38.97 -2.81
CA PRO A 228 -1.20 -38.16 -3.98
C PRO A 228 -2.21 -38.20 -5.13
N MET A 229 -3.26 -39.04 -5.03
CA MET A 229 -4.36 -39.17 -5.99
C MET A 229 -5.66 -38.53 -5.47
N GLY A 230 -5.65 -37.94 -4.27
CA GLY A 230 -6.81 -37.31 -3.63
C GLY A 230 -7.72 -38.26 -2.85
N ASN A 231 -7.39 -39.55 -2.73
CA ASN A 231 -8.22 -40.52 -2.00
C ASN A 231 -8.10 -40.30 -0.48
N SER A 232 -9.18 -40.49 0.26
CA SER A 232 -9.18 -40.36 1.73
C SER A 232 -8.42 -41.50 2.42
N VAL A 233 -7.37 -41.17 3.17
CA VAL A 233 -6.48 -42.15 3.83
C VAL A 233 -6.38 -41.95 5.34
N GLY A 234 -7.53 -42.02 6.03
CA GLY A 234 -7.58 -41.96 7.50
C GLY A 234 -8.92 -41.44 8.03
N PRO A 235 -9.04 -41.25 9.35
CA PRO A 235 -10.17 -40.57 9.95
C PRO A 235 -10.25 -39.10 9.51
N ARG A 236 -11.46 -38.53 9.55
CA ARG A 236 -11.74 -37.13 9.22
C ARG A 236 -12.62 -36.49 10.30
N ILE A 237 -12.46 -35.19 10.49
CA ILE A 237 -13.29 -34.38 11.38
C ILE A 237 -13.93 -33.30 10.53
N SER A 238 -15.25 -33.28 10.43
CA SER A 238 -16.01 -32.39 9.54
C SER A 238 -17.11 -31.64 10.29
N ALA A 239 -17.76 -30.68 9.62
CA ALA A 239 -18.99 -30.07 10.12
C ALA A 239 -20.16 -31.08 10.32
N ARG A 240 -20.05 -32.30 9.78
CA ARG A 240 -20.99 -33.42 10.02
C ARG A 240 -20.57 -34.32 11.20
N GLY A 241 -19.50 -33.97 11.92
CA GLY A 241 -18.90 -34.77 12.98
C GLY A 241 -17.67 -35.55 12.52
N ILE A 242 -17.26 -36.52 13.32
CA ILE A 242 -16.09 -37.38 13.10
C ILE A 242 -16.48 -38.57 12.22
N ASP A 243 -15.84 -38.70 11.05
CA ASP A 243 -15.80 -39.95 10.31
C ASP A 243 -14.54 -40.73 10.73
N ALA A 244 -14.73 -41.92 11.28
CA ALA A 244 -13.64 -42.76 11.75
C ALA A 244 -12.94 -43.56 10.62
N GLY A 245 -13.36 -43.43 9.35
CA GLY A 245 -12.80 -44.21 8.25
C GLY A 245 -13.03 -45.72 8.41
N ASN A 246 -14.24 -46.11 8.84
CA ASN A 246 -14.61 -47.47 9.30
C ASN A 246 -13.81 -48.01 10.52
N THR A 247 -13.04 -47.19 11.24
CA THR A 247 -12.43 -47.60 12.52
C THR A 247 -13.39 -47.37 13.71
N VAL A 248 -13.09 -47.95 14.87
CA VAL A 248 -13.93 -47.81 16.08
C VAL A 248 -13.49 -46.60 16.89
N ILE A 249 -14.38 -45.62 17.05
CA ILE A 249 -14.17 -44.50 17.99
C ILE A 249 -14.26 -45.04 19.43
N THR A 250 -13.11 -45.10 20.11
CA THR A 250 -13.02 -45.51 21.51
C THR A 250 -12.94 -44.30 22.45
N GLY A 251 -13.23 -44.50 23.75
CA GLY A 251 -13.17 -43.41 24.75
C GLY A 251 -14.39 -42.50 24.84
N VAL A 252 -15.47 -42.79 24.10
CA VAL A 252 -16.71 -41.98 24.13
C VAL A 252 -17.44 -42.12 25.47
N ALA A 253 -17.30 -41.10 26.32
CA ALA A 253 -18.02 -40.96 27.58
C ALA A 253 -19.55 -40.84 27.36
N PRO A 254 -20.39 -41.07 28.38
CA PRO A 254 -21.84 -40.94 28.25
C PRO A 254 -22.29 -39.51 27.89
N GLY A 255 -22.69 -39.28 26.63
CA GLY A 255 -23.16 -37.99 26.11
C GLY A 255 -24.53 -37.56 26.66
N ARG A 256 -24.84 -36.26 26.68
CA ARG A 256 -26.10 -35.75 27.23
C ARG A 256 -27.31 -36.31 26.48
N VAL A 257 -28.31 -36.83 27.20
CA VAL A 257 -29.56 -37.32 26.62
C VAL A 257 -30.63 -36.23 26.75
N ALA A 258 -30.80 -35.46 25.68
CA ALA A 258 -31.82 -34.41 25.54
C ALA A 258 -32.14 -34.21 24.05
N GLY A 259 -33.30 -33.63 23.72
CA GLY A 259 -33.76 -33.48 22.32
C GLY A 259 -32.92 -32.53 21.46
N ASP A 260 -32.07 -31.73 22.08
CA ASP A 260 -31.12 -30.79 21.49
C ASP A 260 -29.67 -31.32 21.45
N SER A 261 -29.43 -32.55 21.93
CA SER A 261 -28.07 -33.07 22.10
C SER A 261 -27.45 -33.58 20.79
N THR A 262 -26.27 -33.05 20.47
CA THR A 262 -25.38 -33.53 19.41
C THR A 262 -24.26 -34.44 19.94
N ASP A 263 -24.28 -34.77 21.25
CA ASP A 263 -23.24 -35.56 21.87
C ASP A 263 -23.24 -37.00 21.33
N ALA A 264 -22.06 -37.62 21.22
CA ALA A 264 -21.93 -39.01 20.81
C ALA A 264 -22.51 -39.96 21.88
N ILE A 265 -23.76 -40.36 21.70
CA ILE A 265 -24.47 -41.29 22.60
C ILE A 265 -23.84 -42.68 22.51
N ASN A 266 -23.28 -43.18 23.61
CA ASN A 266 -22.69 -44.52 23.64
C ASN A 266 -23.77 -45.59 23.94
N GLY A 267 -23.43 -46.86 23.67
CA GLY A 267 -24.40 -47.98 23.71
C GLY A 267 -25.14 -48.18 25.03
N SER A 268 -24.57 -47.73 26.16
CA SER A 268 -25.25 -47.81 27.47
C SER A 268 -26.48 -46.89 27.57
N GLN A 269 -26.52 -45.84 26.75
CA GLN A 269 -27.48 -44.74 26.87
C GLN A 269 -28.62 -44.85 25.87
N LEU A 270 -28.32 -45.28 24.64
CA LEU A 270 -29.35 -45.62 23.65
C LEU A 270 -30.31 -46.68 24.22
N LYS A 271 -29.77 -47.63 24.99
CA LYS A 271 -30.55 -48.61 25.77
C LYS A 271 -31.51 -47.93 26.76
N GLY A 272 -31.03 -46.98 27.55
CA GLY A 272 -31.85 -46.22 28.51
C GLY A 272 -32.92 -45.34 27.86
N VAL A 273 -32.65 -44.76 26.69
CA VAL A 273 -33.66 -44.01 25.91
C VAL A 273 -34.79 -44.94 25.46
N ALA A 274 -34.45 -46.11 24.91
CA ALA A 274 -35.45 -47.06 24.44
C ALA A 274 -36.34 -47.56 25.59
N ASP A 275 -35.74 -47.91 26.73
CA ASP A 275 -36.47 -48.30 27.95
C ASP A 275 -37.33 -47.18 28.56
N SER A 276 -37.10 -45.92 28.17
CA SER A 276 -37.89 -44.74 28.59
C SER A 276 -39.07 -44.44 27.65
N VAL A 277 -38.85 -44.42 26.32
CA VAL A 277 -39.92 -44.23 25.31
C VAL A 277 -41.01 -45.29 25.45
N LYS A 278 -40.61 -46.52 25.79
CA LYS A 278 -41.49 -47.62 26.21
C LYS A 278 -42.57 -47.20 27.22
N ASN A 279 -42.22 -46.37 28.19
CA ASN A 279 -43.11 -46.01 29.30
C ASN A 279 -43.98 -44.78 28.97
N ILE A 280 -43.55 -43.93 28.02
CA ILE A 280 -44.23 -42.67 27.65
C ILE A 280 -45.37 -42.88 26.66
N ILE A 281 -45.21 -43.80 25.68
CA ILE A 281 -46.29 -44.12 24.72
C ILE A 281 -47.52 -44.71 25.43
N GLY A 282 -47.31 -45.34 26.60
CA GLY A 282 -48.34 -46.06 27.32
C GLY A 282 -48.70 -47.38 26.63
N GLY A 283 -49.84 -47.96 27.04
CA GLY A 283 -50.29 -49.25 26.54
C GLY A 283 -49.28 -50.39 26.79
N ASN A 284 -49.23 -51.35 25.86
CA ASN A 284 -48.46 -52.59 26.01
C ASN A 284 -47.08 -52.51 25.31
N THR A 285 -46.34 -51.42 25.52
CA THR A 285 -45.11 -51.13 24.76
C THR A 285 -43.88 -51.88 25.30
N VAL A 286 -42.99 -52.37 24.42
CA VAL A 286 -41.80 -53.20 24.76
C VAL A 286 -40.54 -52.81 23.95
N VAL A 287 -39.36 -53.26 24.41
CA VAL A 287 -38.02 -52.95 23.86
C VAL A 287 -37.18 -54.21 23.66
N ASN A 288 -36.49 -54.32 22.52
CA ASN A 288 -35.65 -55.46 22.14
C ASN A 288 -34.14 -55.22 22.39
N PRO A 289 -33.28 -56.27 22.31
CA PRO A 289 -31.81 -56.12 22.46
C PRO A 289 -31.12 -55.28 21.38
N ASP A 290 -31.78 -55.08 20.23
CA ASP A 290 -31.34 -54.21 19.13
C ASP A 290 -31.79 -52.73 19.30
N GLY A 291 -32.58 -52.43 20.35
CA GLY A 291 -33.12 -51.09 20.63
C GLY A 291 -34.51 -50.81 20.03
N THR A 292 -35.11 -51.72 19.27
CA THR A 292 -36.43 -51.49 18.62
C THR A 292 -37.61 -51.49 19.60
N ILE A 293 -38.67 -50.74 19.28
CA ILE A 293 -39.84 -50.46 20.14
C ILE A 293 -41.16 -50.64 19.37
N LYS A 294 -42.22 -51.14 20.04
CA LYS A 294 -43.57 -51.34 19.47
C LYS A 294 -44.67 -51.03 20.50
N GLY A 295 -45.65 -50.18 20.17
CA GLY A 295 -46.74 -49.75 21.06
C GLY A 295 -48.14 -49.70 20.39
N GLY A 296 -49.13 -49.04 21.03
CA GLY A 296 -50.48 -48.83 20.48
C GLY A 296 -51.50 -48.24 21.46
N ASN A 297 -52.63 -47.72 20.94
CA ASN A 297 -53.74 -47.02 21.62
C ASN A 297 -53.35 -45.78 22.46
N ILE A 298 -53.18 -44.63 21.80
CA ILE A 298 -52.71 -43.38 22.42
C ILE A 298 -53.88 -42.45 22.78
N GLY A 299 -53.84 -41.85 23.98
CA GLY A 299 -54.66 -40.68 24.34
C GLY A 299 -56.18 -40.90 24.46
N GLY A 300 -56.68 -42.13 24.33
CA GLY A 300 -58.11 -42.44 24.39
C GLY A 300 -58.91 -42.04 23.13
N THR A 301 -58.26 -41.51 22.10
CA THR A 301 -58.89 -41.21 20.79
C THR A 301 -59.09 -42.46 19.92
N GLY A 302 -58.62 -43.62 20.39
CA GLY A 302 -58.64 -44.89 19.66
C GLY A 302 -57.67 -44.94 18.48
N LYS A 303 -56.69 -44.03 18.40
CA LYS A 303 -55.69 -43.94 17.32
C LYS A 303 -54.31 -44.33 17.82
N ASP A 304 -53.52 -44.95 16.94
CA ASP A 304 -52.12 -45.30 17.20
C ASP A 304 -51.14 -44.13 16.90
N ASN A 305 -51.67 -42.96 16.55
CA ASN A 305 -50.92 -41.70 16.46
C ASN A 305 -51.83 -40.50 16.79
N ILE A 306 -51.23 -39.31 16.95
CA ILE A 306 -51.83 -38.15 17.63
C ILE A 306 -52.51 -37.15 16.67
N ASN A 307 -52.24 -37.21 15.36
CA ASN A 307 -52.53 -36.11 14.42
C ASN A 307 -54.02 -35.78 14.27
N ASP A 308 -54.91 -36.77 14.39
CA ASP A 308 -56.35 -36.62 14.09
C ASP A 308 -57.13 -35.74 15.09
N ALA A 309 -56.48 -35.17 16.11
CA ALA A 309 -57.13 -34.58 17.27
C ALA A 309 -57.37 -33.04 17.24
N ILE A 310 -56.72 -32.26 16.34
CA ILE A 310 -56.51 -30.81 16.57
C ILE A 310 -57.13 -29.85 15.53
N GLY A 311 -57.60 -30.32 14.37
CA GLY A 311 -57.96 -29.46 13.21
C GLY A 311 -59.24 -28.60 13.28
N ALA A 312 -59.64 -28.07 14.44
CA ALA A 312 -61.02 -27.63 14.72
C ALA A 312 -61.32 -26.11 14.69
N ILE A 313 -60.35 -25.23 14.42
CA ILE A 313 -60.46 -23.75 14.59
C ILE A 313 -59.70 -23.08 13.42
N GLY A 314 -60.15 -22.09 12.62
CA GLY A 314 -61.20 -21.04 12.72
C GLY A 314 -60.52 -19.66 12.63
N LYS A 315 -60.49 -18.82 11.57
CA LYS A 315 -61.45 -18.28 10.55
C LYS A 315 -62.51 -17.29 11.11
N ALA A 316 -62.39 -15.96 10.81
CA ALA A 316 -63.21 -14.87 11.40
C ALA A 316 -63.63 -13.62 10.51
N ALA A 317 -62.92 -12.47 10.53
CA ALA A 317 -63.52 -11.09 10.38
C ALA A 317 -62.82 -10.07 9.41
N GLN A 318 -63.47 -8.94 9.03
CA GLN A 318 -62.87 -7.78 8.29
C GLN A 318 -63.60 -6.38 8.39
N GLU A 319 -63.47 -5.43 7.42
CA GLU A 319 -63.49 -3.93 7.57
C GLU A 319 -64.40 -3.09 6.59
N ALA A 320 -64.66 -1.77 6.85
CA ALA A 320 -65.27 -0.75 5.91
C ALA A 320 -65.13 0.78 6.34
N LYS A 321 -65.41 1.83 5.47
CA LYS A 321 -64.94 3.29 5.62
C LYS A 321 -65.56 4.48 4.69
N THR A 322 -65.20 5.81 4.89
CA THR A 322 -65.14 7.11 4.00
C THR A 322 -66.41 7.96 3.53
N THR A 323 -66.55 9.29 3.05
CA THR A 323 -65.85 10.66 2.81
C THR A 323 -66.89 11.89 2.63
N VAL A 324 -66.86 13.17 2.08
CA VAL A 324 -66.12 14.11 1.09
C VAL A 324 -66.34 15.72 1.27
N SER A 325 -66.26 16.68 0.26
CA SER A 325 -66.32 18.23 0.25
C SER A 325 -66.84 18.92 -1.11
N LYS A 326 -66.93 20.25 -1.56
CA LYS A 326 -66.55 21.73 -1.32
C LYS A 326 -67.63 22.77 -1.96
N ALA A 327 -67.62 24.06 -2.49
CA ALA A 327 -66.80 25.29 -2.95
C ALA A 327 -67.68 26.63 -3.26
N GLU A 328 -67.32 27.71 -4.07
CA GLU A 328 -66.62 29.04 -3.73
C GLU A 328 -66.54 30.26 -4.80
N GLY A 329 -67.02 31.55 -4.58
CA GLY A 329 -66.53 32.97 -5.02
C GLY A 329 -66.87 33.84 -6.34
N ASP A 330 -67.21 35.17 -6.28
CA ASP A 330 -67.10 36.31 -7.34
C ASP A 330 -67.49 37.76 -6.79
N GLU A 331 -67.24 38.92 -7.50
CA GLU A 331 -67.18 40.30 -6.90
C GLU A 331 -67.81 41.57 -7.56
N ASN A 332 -67.85 41.81 -8.90
CA ASN A 332 -68.31 43.14 -9.43
C ASN A 332 -69.85 43.35 -9.39
N VAL A 333 -70.56 42.26 -9.10
CA VAL A 333 -71.81 42.22 -8.33
C VAL A 333 -71.64 41.08 -7.33
N THR A 334 -72.02 41.28 -6.07
CA THR A 334 -72.04 40.17 -5.10
C THR A 334 -73.32 39.34 -5.23
N VAL A 335 -73.18 38.02 -5.00
CA VAL A 335 -74.26 37.02 -5.14
C VAL A 335 -74.34 36.26 -3.81
N THR A 336 -75.42 36.47 -3.05
CA THR A 336 -75.65 35.75 -1.78
C THR A 336 -77.00 35.03 -1.79
N SER A 337 -77.00 33.78 -1.33
CA SER A 337 -78.20 32.95 -1.29
C SER A 337 -79.09 33.33 -0.12
N ARG A 338 -80.39 33.58 -0.40
CA ARG A 338 -81.44 33.61 0.62
C ARG A 338 -82.49 32.56 0.30
N PRO A 339 -82.92 31.74 1.28
CA PRO A 339 -83.93 30.73 1.04
C PRO A 339 -85.25 31.39 0.62
N ASN A 340 -85.78 30.94 -0.52
CA ASN A 340 -87.11 31.33 -0.98
C ASN A 340 -88.17 30.43 -0.31
N ALA A 341 -89.45 30.79 -0.43
CA ALA A 341 -90.52 30.24 0.40
C ALA A 341 -90.79 28.73 0.20
N GLU A 342 -90.19 28.09 -0.82
CA GLU A 342 -90.35 26.66 -1.13
C GLU A 342 -89.04 25.86 -0.97
N GLY A 343 -88.04 26.42 -0.27
CA GLY A 343 -86.81 25.69 0.11
C GLY A 343 -85.71 25.67 -0.96
N GLY A 344 -85.91 26.36 -2.09
CA GLY A 344 -84.81 26.80 -2.95
C GLY A 344 -84.11 28.03 -2.37
N THR A 345 -83.14 28.60 -3.10
CA THR A 345 -82.49 29.86 -2.74
C THR A 345 -82.49 30.83 -3.91
N ASP A 346 -83.05 32.02 -3.69
CA ASP A 346 -82.94 33.15 -4.61
C ASP A 346 -81.65 33.94 -4.33
N PHE A 347 -81.24 34.75 -5.29
CA PHE A 347 -80.01 35.55 -5.25
C PHE A 347 -80.30 36.98 -5.71
N GLU A 348 -79.86 37.97 -4.93
CA GLU A 348 -80.01 39.40 -5.22
C GLU A 348 -78.69 40.00 -5.74
N VAL A 349 -78.77 41.02 -6.61
CA VAL A 349 -77.69 41.44 -7.53
C VAL A 349 -77.64 42.97 -7.60
N GLY A 350 -76.55 43.59 -7.11
CA GLY A 350 -76.29 45.04 -7.17
C GLY A 350 -74.84 45.40 -7.52
N LEU A 351 -74.64 46.48 -8.30
CA LEU A 351 -73.39 46.83 -8.99
C LEU A 351 -72.31 47.48 -8.10
N SER A 352 -71.05 47.11 -8.35
CA SER A 352 -69.86 47.69 -7.73
C SER A 352 -69.20 48.80 -8.57
N LYS A 353 -69.20 50.02 -8.00
CA LYS A 353 -68.26 51.16 -8.14
C LYS A 353 -67.75 51.67 -9.50
N ASP A 354 -67.46 50.86 -10.52
CA ASP A 354 -66.95 51.34 -11.80
C ASP A 354 -68.08 51.79 -12.73
N ILE A 355 -68.15 53.10 -13.02
CA ILE A 355 -69.22 53.73 -13.79
C ILE A 355 -68.62 54.54 -14.94
N LYS A 356 -69.08 54.30 -16.17
CA LYS A 356 -68.60 54.98 -17.39
C LYS A 356 -69.31 56.33 -17.60
N VAL A 357 -68.56 57.35 -18.00
CA VAL A 357 -69.01 58.70 -18.38
C VAL A 357 -68.08 59.28 -19.46
N ASP A 358 -68.57 60.23 -20.27
CA ASP A 358 -67.97 60.52 -21.59
C ASP A 358 -66.94 61.67 -21.65
N SER A 359 -66.98 62.70 -20.79
CA SER A 359 -65.92 63.73 -20.68
C SER A 359 -65.98 64.53 -19.36
N VAL A 360 -64.89 65.20 -18.99
CA VAL A 360 -64.75 66.02 -17.77
C VAL A 360 -63.84 67.23 -18.03
N THR A 361 -64.14 68.40 -17.46
CA THR A 361 -63.29 69.61 -17.54
C THR A 361 -63.24 70.29 -16.17
N ALA A 362 -62.06 70.71 -15.71
CA ALA A 362 -61.87 71.30 -14.39
C ALA A 362 -60.69 72.27 -14.34
N GLY A 363 -60.95 73.54 -14.01
CA GLY A 363 -59.92 74.60 -13.97
C GLY A 363 -59.28 74.83 -15.34
N ASP A 364 -57.97 75.08 -15.36
CA ASP A 364 -57.17 75.28 -16.57
C ASP A 364 -56.89 73.98 -17.35
N THR A 365 -57.62 72.89 -17.04
CA THR A 365 -57.42 71.53 -17.57
C THR A 365 -58.69 71.02 -18.25
N ARG A 366 -58.57 70.69 -19.55
CA ARG A 366 -59.65 70.23 -20.42
C ARG A 366 -59.33 68.82 -20.93
N LEU A 367 -60.20 67.84 -20.65
CA LEU A 367 -60.12 66.47 -21.17
C LEU A 367 -61.30 66.21 -22.10
N ASP A 368 -61.04 66.13 -23.42
CA ASP A 368 -62.06 65.86 -24.43
C ASP A 368 -61.51 65.10 -25.65
N GLY A 369 -62.21 65.16 -26.79
CA GLY A 369 -61.89 64.40 -28.00
C GLY A 369 -60.55 64.73 -28.68
N ASP A 370 -59.83 65.78 -28.26
CA ASP A 370 -58.51 66.13 -28.79
C ASP A 370 -57.34 65.83 -27.83
N GLY A 371 -57.64 65.53 -26.56
CA GLY A 371 -56.65 65.13 -25.56
C GLY A 371 -56.80 65.87 -24.22
N LEU A 372 -55.67 66.14 -23.57
CA LEU A 372 -55.54 66.85 -22.30
C LEU A 372 -54.64 68.09 -22.49
N THR A 373 -55.18 69.29 -22.36
CA THR A 373 -54.42 70.54 -22.53
C THR A 373 -54.42 71.38 -21.25
N ILE A 374 -53.26 71.98 -20.92
CA ILE A 374 -53.07 72.89 -19.78
C ILE A 374 -52.35 74.17 -20.25
N ALA A 375 -52.96 75.33 -20.07
CA ALA A 375 -52.42 76.60 -20.57
C ALA A 375 -51.07 76.96 -19.90
N GLY A 376 -50.00 77.12 -20.70
CA GLY A 376 -48.63 77.38 -20.22
C GLY A 376 -47.95 76.19 -19.51
N GLY A 377 -48.67 75.08 -19.35
CA GLY A 377 -48.18 73.82 -18.78
C GLY A 377 -47.80 72.80 -19.87
N PRO A 378 -47.54 71.55 -19.47
CA PRO A 378 -47.47 70.41 -20.38
C PRO A 378 -48.80 70.14 -21.09
N SER A 379 -48.75 69.49 -22.25
CA SER A 379 -49.92 69.06 -23.01
C SER A 379 -49.80 67.59 -23.45
N VAL A 380 -50.94 66.95 -23.69
CA VAL A 380 -51.05 65.60 -24.26
C VAL A 380 -52.12 65.66 -25.35
N THR A 381 -51.70 65.76 -26.62
CA THR A 381 -52.61 65.82 -27.78
C THR A 381 -52.53 64.51 -28.58
N LYS A 382 -53.18 64.47 -29.75
CA LYS A 382 -53.06 63.37 -30.72
C LYS A 382 -51.66 63.22 -31.30
N ASP A 383 -50.85 64.26 -31.22
CA ASP A 383 -49.54 64.40 -31.87
C ASP A 383 -48.39 64.02 -30.91
N GLY A 384 -48.65 63.99 -29.60
CA GLY A 384 -47.70 63.55 -28.60
C GLY A 384 -47.87 64.20 -27.23
N ILE A 385 -46.77 64.23 -26.47
CA ILE A 385 -46.67 64.87 -25.16
C ILE A 385 -45.62 65.98 -25.26
N ASP A 386 -46.02 67.23 -25.04
CA ASP A 386 -45.08 68.34 -24.84
C ASP A 386 -44.99 68.68 -23.34
N ALA A 387 -43.77 68.96 -22.88
CA ALA A 387 -43.47 69.38 -21.52
C ALA A 387 -43.46 70.91 -21.35
N GLY A 388 -43.32 71.68 -22.43
CA GLY A 388 -43.12 73.12 -22.43
C GLY A 388 -41.91 73.53 -21.57
N ASP A 389 -40.72 73.00 -21.91
CA ASP A 389 -39.42 73.23 -21.25
C ASP A 389 -39.31 72.83 -19.76
N LYS A 390 -40.25 72.03 -19.24
CA LYS A 390 -40.26 71.58 -17.84
C LYS A 390 -39.73 70.14 -17.73
N LYS A 391 -39.05 69.80 -16.63
CA LYS A 391 -38.65 68.40 -16.37
C LYS A 391 -39.89 67.52 -16.20
N VAL A 392 -40.04 66.48 -17.02
CA VAL A 392 -41.16 65.52 -16.93
C VAL A 392 -40.95 64.57 -15.75
N THR A 393 -41.20 65.07 -14.55
CA THR A 393 -41.25 64.27 -13.32
C THR A 393 -42.51 63.40 -13.31
N GLY A 394 -42.53 62.34 -12.49
CA GLY A 394 -43.70 61.46 -12.38
C GLY A 394 -43.97 60.50 -13.55
N VAL A 395 -43.23 60.56 -14.66
CA VAL A 395 -43.29 59.52 -15.72
C VAL A 395 -42.99 58.16 -15.09
N ALA A 396 -43.96 57.26 -15.17
CA ALA A 396 -43.87 55.87 -14.74
C ALA A 396 -42.87 55.07 -15.60
N ASP A 397 -42.71 53.78 -15.31
CA ASP A 397 -41.78 52.93 -16.07
C ASP A 397 -42.38 52.54 -17.43
N GLY A 398 -41.74 52.97 -18.52
CA GLY A 398 -42.14 52.64 -19.89
C GLY A 398 -41.73 51.24 -20.33
N THR A 399 -42.46 50.64 -21.26
CA THR A 399 -42.22 49.27 -21.76
C THR A 399 -40.87 49.16 -22.49
N VAL A 400 -39.95 48.34 -21.96
CA VAL A 400 -38.67 48.03 -22.61
C VAL A 400 -38.84 46.81 -23.52
N ALA A 401 -39.17 47.06 -24.79
CA ALA A 401 -39.36 46.03 -25.82
C ALA A 401 -38.92 46.52 -27.21
N GLU A 402 -38.62 45.60 -28.12
CA GLU A 402 -38.30 45.93 -29.51
C GLU A 402 -39.46 46.68 -30.18
N GLY A 403 -39.16 47.81 -30.83
CA GLY A 403 -40.17 48.66 -31.47
C GLY A 403 -40.99 49.55 -30.52
N SER A 404 -40.79 49.46 -29.20
CA SER A 404 -41.50 50.29 -28.20
C SER A 404 -41.41 51.79 -28.47
N LYS A 405 -42.41 52.53 -27.97
CA LYS A 405 -42.54 54.00 -28.07
C LYS A 405 -42.71 54.67 -26.71
N ASP A 406 -42.63 53.92 -25.63
CA ASP A 406 -42.82 54.44 -24.28
C ASP A 406 -41.59 55.25 -23.82
N ALA A 407 -41.83 56.38 -23.16
CA ALA A 407 -40.77 57.22 -22.62
C ALA A 407 -40.13 56.57 -21.39
N ILE A 408 -38.89 56.08 -21.52
CA ILE A 408 -38.14 55.51 -20.40
C ILE A 408 -37.59 56.61 -19.46
N ASN A 409 -37.59 56.35 -18.15
CA ASN A 409 -37.11 57.30 -17.16
C ASN A 409 -35.70 56.94 -16.62
N GLY A 410 -35.00 57.90 -16.00
CA GLY A 410 -33.65 57.68 -15.44
C GLY A 410 -33.59 56.64 -14.31
N GLY A 411 -34.72 56.30 -13.67
CA GLY A 411 -34.83 55.17 -12.74
C GLY A 411 -34.75 53.82 -13.46
N GLN A 412 -35.34 53.69 -14.65
CA GLN A 412 -35.22 52.49 -15.49
C GLN A 412 -33.81 52.32 -16.06
N LEU A 413 -33.19 53.41 -16.55
CA LEU A 413 -31.80 53.37 -17.02
C LEU A 413 -30.85 53.00 -15.86
N HIS A 414 -31.07 53.55 -14.67
CA HIS A 414 -30.32 53.14 -13.48
C HIS A 414 -30.62 51.68 -13.09
N GLY A 415 -31.86 51.20 -13.24
CA GLY A 415 -32.23 49.80 -13.04
C GLY A 415 -31.57 48.83 -14.02
N VAL A 416 -31.32 49.26 -15.27
CA VAL A 416 -30.50 48.52 -16.24
C VAL A 416 -29.03 48.49 -15.79
N ALA A 417 -28.46 49.63 -15.37
CA ALA A 417 -27.09 49.70 -14.86
C ALA A 417 -26.90 48.86 -13.58
N ASP A 418 -27.86 48.90 -12.64
CA ASP A 418 -27.89 48.05 -11.45
C ASP A 418 -28.08 46.57 -11.80
N SER A 419 -28.86 46.25 -12.84
CA SER A 419 -28.98 44.87 -13.35
C SER A 419 -27.65 44.35 -13.89
N VAL A 420 -26.92 45.15 -14.67
CA VAL A 420 -25.59 44.80 -15.17
C VAL A 420 -24.59 44.64 -14.01
N LYS A 421 -24.57 45.59 -13.06
CA LYS A 421 -23.78 45.50 -11.82
C LYS A 421 -24.11 44.22 -11.02
N ASN A 422 -25.37 43.85 -10.88
CA ASN A 422 -25.79 42.66 -10.14
C ASN A 422 -25.42 41.35 -10.88
N ILE A 423 -25.37 41.37 -12.22
CA ILE A 423 -24.88 40.26 -13.05
C ILE A 423 -23.34 40.12 -12.96
N ILE A 424 -22.60 41.22 -12.84
CA ILE A 424 -21.14 41.24 -12.63
C ILE A 424 -20.79 40.80 -11.19
N GLY A 425 -21.54 41.28 -10.21
CA GLY A 425 -21.37 40.96 -8.79
C GLY A 425 -20.09 41.54 -8.16
N GLY A 426 -19.56 40.86 -7.15
CA GLY A 426 -18.36 41.32 -6.43
C GLY A 426 -18.62 42.63 -5.68
N ASN A 427 -17.73 43.62 -5.87
CA ASN A 427 -17.84 44.96 -5.30
C ASN A 427 -18.20 46.04 -6.34
N THR A 428 -18.75 45.65 -7.49
CA THR A 428 -19.11 46.57 -8.59
C THR A 428 -20.17 47.59 -8.18
N THR A 429 -19.98 48.84 -8.63
CA THR A 429 -20.82 50.01 -8.34
C THR A 429 -21.24 50.73 -9.63
N VAL A 430 -22.40 51.37 -9.60
CA VAL A 430 -22.84 52.33 -10.63
C VAL A 430 -22.55 53.74 -10.12
N ASN A 431 -21.88 54.55 -10.94
CA ASN A 431 -21.48 55.91 -10.63
C ASN A 431 -22.64 56.92 -10.86
N PRO A 432 -22.52 58.18 -10.36
CA PRO A 432 -23.52 59.24 -10.60
C PRO A 432 -23.64 59.74 -12.05
N ASP A 433 -22.84 59.18 -12.97
CA ASP A 433 -22.87 59.37 -14.42
C ASP A 433 -23.31 58.10 -15.18
N GLY A 434 -23.80 57.08 -14.46
CA GLY A 434 -24.25 55.80 -15.01
C GLY A 434 -23.12 54.85 -15.44
N THR A 435 -21.85 55.24 -15.33
CA THR A 435 -20.73 54.33 -15.63
C THR A 435 -20.60 53.23 -14.57
N ILE A 436 -20.05 52.08 -14.96
CA ILE A 436 -19.88 50.91 -14.08
C ILE A 436 -18.39 50.76 -13.75
N ALA A 437 -18.10 50.56 -12.45
CA ALA A 437 -16.74 50.41 -11.94
C ALA A 437 -16.65 49.32 -10.86
N GLY A 438 -15.52 48.62 -10.78
CA GLY A 438 -15.19 47.63 -9.74
C GLY A 438 -13.75 47.13 -9.93
N ASP A 439 -13.14 46.58 -8.89
CA ASP A 439 -11.74 46.12 -8.91
C ASP A 439 -11.55 44.68 -8.37
N ASN A 440 -12.62 44.03 -7.91
CA ASN A 440 -12.57 42.71 -7.29
C ASN A 440 -13.75 41.80 -7.67
N ILE A 441 -13.98 41.66 -8.98
CA ILE A 441 -15.03 40.78 -9.54
C ILE A 441 -14.78 39.34 -9.06
N GLY A 442 -15.81 38.73 -8.45
CA GLY A 442 -15.76 37.36 -7.94
C GLY A 442 -14.73 37.07 -6.83
N GLY A 443 -14.13 38.10 -6.22
CA GLY A 443 -13.04 37.91 -5.25
C GLY A 443 -11.66 37.63 -5.89
N THR A 444 -11.51 37.85 -7.20
CA THR A 444 -10.28 37.54 -7.95
C THR A 444 -9.21 38.64 -7.94
N GLY A 445 -9.52 39.81 -7.38
CA GLY A 445 -8.67 41.01 -7.45
C GLY A 445 -8.54 41.60 -8.85
N LYS A 446 -9.58 41.44 -9.70
CA LYS A 446 -9.65 41.93 -11.08
C LYS A 446 -10.85 42.83 -11.32
N ASP A 447 -10.64 43.82 -12.19
CA ASP A 447 -11.56 44.88 -12.59
C ASP A 447 -12.48 44.51 -13.77
N ASN A 448 -12.16 43.45 -14.51
CA ASN A 448 -12.95 42.98 -15.66
C ASN A 448 -13.19 41.46 -15.66
N ILE A 449 -14.31 41.04 -16.26
CA ILE A 449 -14.82 39.66 -16.24
C ILE A 449 -13.85 38.69 -16.93
N ASN A 450 -13.26 39.09 -18.06
CA ASN A 450 -12.22 38.32 -18.74
C ASN A 450 -11.07 38.00 -17.78
N ASP A 451 -10.52 39.01 -17.11
CA ASP A 451 -9.38 38.80 -16.24
C ASP A 451 -9.71 38.00 -14.98
N ALA A 452 -10.93 38.10 -14.47
CA ALA A 452 -11.45 37.28 -13.38
C ALA A 452 -11.60 35.80 -13.80
N ILE A 453 -12.27 35.53 -14.93
CA ILE A 453 -12.44 34.17 -15.47
C ILE A 453 -11.07 33.57 -15.85
N GLY A 454 -10.17 34.36 -16.41
CA GLY A 454 -8.80 33.95 -16.73
C GLY A 454 -7.97 33.61 -15.48
N ALA A 455 -8.14 34.35 -14.38
CA ALA A 455 -7.52 34.04 -13.10
C ALA A 455 -8.07 32.74 -12.50
N VAL A 456 -9.38 32.51 -12.52
CA VAL A 456 -10.00 31.26 -12.05
C VAL A 456 -9.59 30.08 -12.94
N GLY A 457 -9.56 30.26 -14.26
CA GLY A 457 -9.09 29.24 -15.21
C GLY A 457 -7.60 28.90 -15.06
N LYS A 458 -6.76 29.87 -14.66
CA LYS A 458 -5.38 29.63 -14.26
C LYS A 458 -5.29 28.84 -12.95
N ALA A 459 -6.05 29.24 -11.93
CA ALA A 459 -6.09 28.53 -10.65
C ALA A 459 -6.59 27.08 -10.79
N ALA A 460 -7.59 26.84 -11.65
CA ALA A 460 -8.07 25.49 -11.96
C ALA A 460 -6.99 24.60 -12.65
N LYS A 461 -6.18 25.18 -13.54
CA LYS A 461 -5.02 24.49 -14.16
C LYS A 461 -3.84 24.30 -13.22
N GLU A 462 -3.73 25.13 -12.19
CA GLU A 462 -2.68 25.09 -11.17
C GLU A 462 -3.10 24.32 -9.90
N ALA A 463 -4.26 23.66 -9.93
CA ALA A 463 -4.73 22.75 -8.88
C ALA A 463 -3.81 21.52 -8.78
N LYS A 464 -2.88 21.55 -7.81
CA LYS A 464 -1.89 20.49 -7.60
C LYS A 464 -2.41 19.45 -6.62
N THR A 465 -2.50 18.21 -7.08
CA THR A 465 -2.48 17.03 -6.21
C THR A 465 -1.04 16.52 -6.13
N THR A 466 -0.61 16.06 -4.95
CA THR A 466 0.72 15.47 -4.74
C THR A 466 0.59 14.11 -4.06
N VAL A 467 1.53 13.21 -4.35
CA VAL A 467 1.63 11.87 -3.73
C VAL A 467 3.02 11.75 -3.08
N SER A 468 3.05 11.38 -1.80
CA SER A 468 4.23 11.55 -0.93
C SER A 468 4.95 10.23 -0.60
N ASN A 469 5.92 9.83 -1.42
CA ASN A 469 6.80 8.69 -1.16
C ASN A 469 8.02 9.10 -0.30
N LYS A 470 7.85 9.14 1.03
CA LYS A 470 8.91 9.58 1.98
C LYS A 470 9.88 8.47 2.40
N ASP A 471 9.44 7.22 2.44
CA ASP A 471 10.24 6.08 2.89
C ASP A 471 10.96 5.35 1.74
N GLN A 472 10.56 5.61 0.49
CA GLN A 472 11.06 5.00 -0.74
C GLN A 472 10.65 3.53 -0.93
N ASN A 473 9.59 3.08 -0.24
CA ASN A 473 9.10 1.69 -0.31
C ASN A 473 8.04 1.47 -1.41
N ILE A 474 7.41 2.54 -1.88
CA ILE A 474 6.48 2.52 -3.01
C ILE A 474 7.13 3.07 -4.28
N THR A 475 6.56 2.76 -5.43
CA THR A 475 6.76 3.46 -6.69
C THR A 475 5.54 4.36 -6.96
N VAL A 476 5.78 5.55 -7.52
CA VAL A 476 4.74 6.50 -7.92
C VAL A 476 5.08 6.97 -9.33
N LYS A 477 4.17 6.74 -10.27
CA LYS A 477 4.35 7.04 -11.69
C LYS A 477 3.22 7.94 -12.16
N GLU A 478 3.58 9.19 -12.48
CA GLU A 478 2.65 10.19 -13.01
C GLU A 478 2.34 9.90 -14.49
N SER A 479 1.08 10.02 -14.88
CA SER A 479 0.65 10.00 -16.27
C SER A 479 -0.47 11.01 -16.51
N LYS A 480 -0.72 11.35 -17.79
CA LYS A 480 -1.78 12.30 -18.16
C LYS A 480 -2.91 11.64 -18.93
N ASN A 481 -4.12 11.97 -18.53
CA ASN A 481 -5.35 11.41 -19.04
C ASN A 481 -5.72 12.12 -20.35
N LYS A 482 -6.58 11.50 -21.17
CA LYS A 482 -7.04 12.12 -22.44
C LYS A 482 -7.78 13.44 -22.20
N ASP A 483 -8.40 13.58 -21.04
CA ASP A 483 -9.17 14.75 -20.61
C ASP A 483 -8.30 15.83 -19.94
N GLY A 484 -6.99 15.61 -19.80
CA GLY A 484 -6.02 16.57 -19.25
C GLY A 484 -5.72 16.46 -17.76
N GLY A 485 -6.50 15.66 -17.01
CA GLY A 485 -6.20 15.30 -15.62
C GLY A 485 -4.94 14.46 -15.46
N THR A 486 -4.45 14.33 -14.23
CA THR A 486 -3.27 13.53 -13.86
C THR A 486 -3.68 12.30 -13.07
N ASP A 487 -3.30 11.11 -13.57
CA ASP A 487 -3.39 9.83 -12.85
C ASP A 487 -2.03 9.49 -12.22
N PHE A 488 -2.06 8.95 -11.01
CA PHE A 488 -0.90 8.43 -10.30
C PHE A 488 -1.02 6.91 -10.15
N GLU A 489 -0.21 6.17 -10.90
CA GLU A 489 -0.04 4.73 -10.73
C GLU A 489 0.89 4.50 -9.53
N VAL A 490 0.42 3.76 -8.52
CA VAL A 490 1.14 3.48 -7.27
C VAL A 490 1.34 1.98 -7.12
N GLY A 491 2.57 1.56 -6.85
CA GLY A 491 2.92 0.16 -6.61
C GLY A 491 4.00 0.02 -5.53
N LEU A 492 4.46 -1.20 -5.28
CA LEU A 492 5.65 -1.45 -4.46
C LEU A 492 6.94 -1.12 -5.23
N ALA A 493 8.05 -0.98 -4.52
CA ALA A 493 9.38 -0.86 -5.10
C ALA A 493 10.18 -2.17 -5.00
N ASP A 494 11.04 -2.45 -5.98
CA ASP A 494 11.92 -3.64 -6.03
C ASP A 494 12.83 -3.81 -4.79
N LYS A 495 13.00 -2.75 -3.99
CA LYS A 495 13.88 -2.70 -2.82
C LYS A 495 13.22 -1.96 -1.67
N ILE A 496 12.64 -2.72 -0.75
CA ILE A 496 12.04 -2.21 0.48
C ILE A 496 13.12 -1.91 1.53
N LYS A 497 12.98 -0.77 2.22
CA LYS A 497 13.83 -0.29 3.31
C LYS A 497 13.01 -0.23 4.60
N VAL A 498 13.23 -1.22 5.46
CA VAL A 498 12.69 -1.27 6.82
C VAL A 498 13.83 -1.27 7.85
N LYS A 499 13.55 -0.83 9.08
CA LYS A 499 14.52 -0.81 10.17
C LYS A 499 14.71 -2.18 10.82
N GLU A 500 13.66 -3.00 10.79
CA GLU A 500 13.55 -4.30 11.44
C GLU A 500 12.56 -5.15 10.64
N VAL A 501 12.76 -6.47 10.64
CA VAL A 501 11.82 -7.45 10.09
C VAL A 501 11.53 -8.45 11.19
N THR A 502 10.33 -8.41 11.75
CA THR A 502 9.82 -9.43 12.67
C THR A 502 8.87 -10.32 11.88
N ALA A 503 9.24 -11.58 11.68
CA ALA A 503 8.46 -12.57 10.95
C ALA A 503 8.72 -13.97 11.52
N ASP A 504 7.67 -14.78 11.69
CA ASP A 504 7.78 -16.14 12.23
C ASP A 504 8.53 -17.09 11.28
N GLN A 505 8.43 -16.83 9.97
CA GLN A 505 9.19 -17.50 8.91
C GLN A 505 9.56 -16.49 7.83
N VAL A 506 10.74 -16.68 7.21
CA VAL A 506 11.21 -15.88 6.07
C VAL A 506 11.53 -16.83 4.92
N ASN A 507 10.57 -17.04 4.01
CA ASN A 507 10.81 -17.83 2.81
C ASN A 507 11.49 -16.96 1.74
N ALA A 508 12.82 -17.02 1.68
CA ALA A 508 13.64 -16.32 0.71
C ALA A 508 14.80 -17.22 0.26
N GLY A 509 14.99 -17.37 -1.06
CA GLY A 509 16.04 -18.24 -1.62
C GLY A 509 17.48 -17.84 -1.24
N GLN A 510 17.68 -16.57 -0.85
CA GLN A 510 18.88 -16.10 -0.17
C GLN A 510 18.55 -14.97 0.80
N ILE A 511 19.07 -15.07 2.03
CA ILE A 511 19.14 -13.96 2.99
C ILE A 511 20.60 -13.51 3.08
N ASN A 512 20.86 -12.20 3.03
CA ASN A 512 22.21 -11.65 3.18
C ASN A 512 22.23 -10.51 4.20
N VAL A 513 22.78 -10.78 5.39
CA VAL A 513 22.96 -9.81 6.47
C VAL A 513 24.37 -9.24 6.36
N ALA A 514 24.50 -8.02 5.84
CA ALA A 514 25.78 -7.34 5.66
C ALA A 514 25.93 -6.13 6.60
N GLY A 515 27.15 -5.90 7.08
CA GLY A 515 27.52 -4.75 7.91
C GLY A 515 29.04 -4.59 8.04
N ASP A 516 29.48 -3.68 8.89
CA ASP A 516 30.90 -3.24 8.98
C ASP A 516 31.90 -4.37 9.32
N GLN A 517 31.42 -5.48 9.88
CA GLN A 517 32.23 -6.65 10.26
C GLN A 517 32.19 -7.79 9.21
N GLY A 518 31.52 -7.59 8.07
CA GLY A 518 31.38 -8.59 7.01
C GLY A 518 29.93 -8.89 6.64
N SER A 519 29.70 -10.06 6.03
CA SER A 519 28.37 -10.54 5.67
C SER A 519 28.12 -11.98 6.09
N THR A 520 26.88 -12.27 6.48
CA THR A 520 26.35 -13.63 6.64
C THR A 520 25.32 -13.88 5.54
N THR A 521 25.60 -14.86 4.68
CA THR A 521 24.66 -15.35 3.67
C THR A 521 24.06 -16.67 4.13
N ILE A 522 22.74 -16.78 4.01
CA ILE A 522 21.96 -18.02 4.23
C ILE A 522 21.27 -18.36 2.92
N THR A 523 21.37 -19.61 2.48
CA THR A 523 20.65 -20.17 1.32
C THR A 523 20.19 -21.60 1.67
N GLY A 524 19.46 -22.25 0.76
CA GLY A 524 19.18 -23.70 0.87
C GLY A 524 20.42 -24.60 0.92
N GLY A 525 21.61 -24.08 0.59
CA GLY A 525 22.89 -24.77 0.77
C GLY A 525 23.54 -24.61 2.15
N GLY A 526 22.95 -23.80 3.04
CA GLY A 526 23.43 -23.55 4.40
C GLY A 526 23.83 -22.11 4.69
N VAL A 527 24.71 -21.93 5.68
CA VAL A 527 25.16 -20.63 6.21
C VAL A 527 26.63 -20.39 5.90
N SER A 528 26.97 -19.22 5.36
CA SER A 528 28.35 -18.81 5.07
C SER A 528 28.64 -17.40 5.56
N ILE A 529 29.75 -17.22 6.29
CA ILE A 529 30.21 -15.93 6.81
C ILE A 529 31.45 -15.48 6.03
N SER A 530 31.48 -14.22 5.62
CA SER A 530 32.61 -13.56 4.95
C SER A 530 33.00 -12.29 5.68
N GLY A 531 34.30 -12.02 5.87
CA GLY A 531 34.79 -10.78 6.47
C GLY A 531 34.59 -9.55 5.57
N PRO A 532 34.85 -8.32 6.07
CA PRO A 532 34.51 -7.06 5.38
C PRO A 532 35.35 -6.78 4.11
N LYS A 533 36.30 -7.67 3.77
CA LYS A 533 37.09 -7.64 2.53
C LYS A 533 36.87 -8.88 1.64
N GLY A 534 35.83 -9.66 1.90
CA GLY A 534 35.60 -10.96 1.23
C GLY A 534 36.50 -12.10 1.77
N GLU A 535 37.09 -11.93 2.95
CA GLU A 535 37.90 -12.95 3.62
C GLU A 535 37.03 -14.13 4.04
N GLN A 536 37.42 -15.38 3.75
CA GLN A 536 36.64 -16.56 4.10
C GLN A 536 36.52 -16.71 5.63
N GLY A 537 35.30 -16.59 6.15
CA GLY A 537 34.93 -16.90 7.53
C GLY A 537 34.49 -18.36 7.68
N PRO A 538 33.91 -18.71 8.84
CA PRO A 538 33.29 -20.01 9.05
C PRO A 538 32.04 -20.20 8.15
N SER A 539 31.78 -21.43 7.75
CA SER A 539 30.55 -21.84 7.05
C SER A 539 30.07 -23.21 7.53
N MET A 540 28.77 -23.44 7.43
CA MET A 540 28.09 -24.71 7.65
C MET A 540 27.19 -24.97 6.45
N THR A 541 27.58 -25.90 5.59
CA THR A 541 26.86 -26.27 4.36
C THR A 541 26.49 -27.75 4.37
N THR A 542 25.84 -28.22 3.31
CA THR A 542 25.60 -29.66 3.06
C THR A 542 26.88 -30.52 3.08
N ASP A 543 28.04 -29.91 2.80
CA ASP A 543 29.34 -30.58 2.82
C ASP A 543 29.97 -30.65 4.24
N GLY A 544 29.33 -30.01 5.23
CA GLY A 544 29.75 -29.97 6.63
C GLY A 544 30.22 -28.59 7.10
N ILE A 545 31.09 -28.58 8.12
CA ILE A 545 31.58 -27.36 8.78
C ILE A 545 32.99 -27.03 8.28
N ASN A 546 33.18 -25.83 7.75
CA ASN A 546 34.47 -25.25 7.45
C ASN A 546 34.75 -24.07 8.40
N ALA A 547 35.86 -24.11 9.14
CA ALA A 547 36.20 -23.08 10.10
C ALA A 547 36.84 -21.81 9.47
N GLY A 548 37.02 -21.74 8.14
CA GLY A 548 37.66 -20.60 7.47
C GLY A 548 39.11 -20.38 7.94
N GLY A 549 39.83 -21.46 8.27
CA GLY A 549 41.17 -21.41 8.86
C GLY A 549 41.23 -20.86 10.29
N LYS A 550 40.10 -20.65 10.98
CA LYS A 550 40.05 -20.20 12.37
C LYS A 550 40.12 -21.38 13.35
N LYS A 551 40.52 -21.15 14.60
CA LYS A 551 40.49 -22.17 15.65
C LYS A 551 39.04 -22.45 16.06
N VAL A 552 38.64 -23.71 16.11
CA VAL A 552 37.38 -24.14 16.76
C VAL A 552 37.66 -24.38 18.24
N THR A 553 36.90 -23.73 19.12
CA THR A 553 37.01 -23.85 20.59
C THR A 553 35.64 -24.21 21.17
N GLY A 554 35.60 -24.64 22.44
CA GLY A 554 34.36 -25.12 23.08
C GLY A 554 33.95 -26.54 22.66
N VAL A 555 34.79 -27.26 21.92
CA VAL A 555 34.58 -28.67 21.56
C VAL A 555 34.70 -29.54 22.81
N ALA A 556 33.64 -30.28 23.15
CA ALA A 556 33.59 -31.22 24.27
C ALA A 556 34.50 -32.46 24.02
N ASP A 557 34.62 -33.36 25.00
CA ASP A 557 35.31 -34.65 24.80
C ASP A 557 34.45 -35.54 23.88
N GLY A 558 34.85 -35.69 22.61
CA GLY A 558 34.14 -36.52 21.61
C GLY A 558 34.37 -38.03 21.79
N ALA A 559 33.45 -38.87 21.33
CA ALA A 559 33.54 -40.32 21.50
C ALA A 559 34.69 -40.94 20.70
N ILE A 560 35.71 -41.47 21.39
CA ILE A 560 36.84 -42.18 20.79
C ILE A 560 36.43 -43.64 20.53
N ALA A 561 35.70 -43.88 19.45
CA ALA A 561 35.19 -45.20 19.06
C ALA A 561 35.27 -45.41 17.54
N SER A 562 35.30 -46.68 17.11
CA SER A 562 35.27 -47.04 15.69
C SER A 562 34.00 -46.52 15.02
N GLY A 563 34.15 -45.80 13.90
CA GLY A 563 33.03 -45.19 13.16
C GLY A 563 32.55 -43.83 13.68
N SER A 564 33.09 -43.33 14.81
CA SER A 564 32.73 -42.02 15.37
C SER A 564 32.87 -40.87 14.37
N LYS A 565 32.07 -39.82 14.57
CA LYS A 565 32.04 -38.57 13.76
C LYS A 565 32.28 -37.32 14.62
N ASP A 566 32.53 -37.50 15.90
CA ASP A 566 32.73 -36.40 16.84
C ASP A 566 34.08 -35.73 16.61
N GLY A 567 34.12 -34.40 16.71
CA GLY A 567 35.38 -33.67 16.80
C GLY A 567 36.04 -33.95 18.15
N ILE A 568 37.24 -34.52 18.16
CA ILE A 568 38.04 -34.62 19.39
C ILE A 568 38.71 -33.29 19.72
N ASN A 569 38.86 -32.99 21.01
CA ASN A 569 39.55 -31.78 21.47
C ASN A 569 41.02 -32.05 21.84
N GLY A 570 41.79 -30.98 22.05
CA GLY A 570 43.22 -31.06 22.37
C GLY A 570 43.53 -31.76 23.70
N GLY A 571 42.62 -31.74 24.68
CA GLY A 571 42.79 -32.44 25.96
C GLY A 571 42.71 -33.96 25.82
N GLN A 572 41.89 -34.46 24.90
CA GLN A 572 41.81 -35.89 24.59
C GLN A 572 43.08 -36.39 23.88
N LEU A 573 43.58 -35.63 22.90
CA LEU A 573 44.84 -35.93 22.22
C LEU A 573 46.03 -35.86 23.19
N HIS A 574 46.05 -34.87 24.09
CA HIS A 574 47.08 -34.75 25.11
C HIS A 574 47.10 -35.95 26.06
N ARG A 575 45.94 -36.40 26.54
CA ARG A 575 45.82 -37.59 27.41
C ARG A 575 46.37 -38.85 26.74
N SER A 576 46.09 -39.05 25.46
CA SER A 576 46.67 -40.14 24.66
C SER A 576 48.20 -40.05 24.55
N TYR A 577 48.77 -38.84 24.46
CA TYR A 577 50.22 -38.64 24.50
C TYR A 577 50.82 -38.88 25.89
N GLU A 578 50.12 -38.54 26.98
CA GLU A 578 50.51 -38.89 28.35
C GLU A 578 50.52 -40.42 28.55
N ASP A 579 49.47 -41.11 28.11
CA ASP A 579 49.33 -42.58 28.19
C ASP A 579 50.47 -43.29 27.44
N VAL A 580 50.82 -42.85 26.22
CA VAL A 580 51.96 -43.41 25.46
C VAL A 580 53.30 -43.10 26.12
N GLY A 581 53.47 -41.91 26.71
CA GLY A 581 54.67 -41.53 27.46
C GLY A 581 54.86 -42.41 28.69
N ALA A 582 53.79 -42.67 29.43
CA ALA A 582 53.78 -43.56 30.59
C ALA A 582 54.01 -45.03 30.21
N ALA A 583 53.45 -45.50 29.10
CA ALA A 583 53.60 -46.87 28.61
C ALA A 583 55.03 -47.19 28.12
N LEU A 584 55.74 -46.21 27.54
CA LEU A 584 57.16 -46.33 27.22
C LEU A 584 58.03 -46.17 28.49
N GLY A 585 57.67 -45.25 29.38
CA GLY A 585 58.49 -44.94 30.55
C GLY A 585 59.81 -44.28 30.13
N GLY A 586 60.90 -44.56 30.85
CA GLY A 586 62.23 -43.99 30.57
C GLY A 586 62.32 -42.45 30.60
N GLY A 587 61.28 -41.77 31.09
CA GLY A 587 61.16 -40.31 31.02
C GLY A 587 60.66 -39.76 29.67
N ALA A 588 60.01 -40.58 28.84
CA ALA A 588 59.28 -40.16 27.64
C ALA A 588 58.07 -39.28 27.97
N GLY A 589 57.55 -38.56 26.97
CA GLY A 589 56.30 -37.80 27.07
C GLY A 589 56.16 -36.72 26.00
N TYR A 590 55.13 -35.90 26.12
CA TYR A 590 54.84 -34.79 25.21
C TYR A 590 54.76 -33.45 25.93
N ASP A 591 55.49 -32.46 25.42
CA ASP A 591 55.47 -31.08 25.90
C ASP A 591 54.85 -30.18 24.80
N PRO A 592 53.78 -29.41 25.07
CA PRO A 592 53.12 -28.58 24.06
C PRO A 592 53.97 -27.45 23.44
N SER A 593 55.15 -27.16 23.98
CA SER A 593 56.06 -26.10 23.48
C SER A 593 57.29 -26.64 22.75
N THR A 594 57.73 -27.87 23.04
CA THR A 594 58.95 -28.50 22.49
C THR A 594 58.70 -29.83 21.76
N GLY A 595 57.50 -30.40 21.86
CA GLY A 595 57.06 -31.57 21.11
C GLY A 595 57.24 -32.90 21.85
N TRP A 596 57.43 -33.98 21.08
CA TRP A 596 57.62 -35.32 21.65
C TRP A 596 59.04 -35.54 22.15
N LYS A 597 59.15 -36.10 23.37
CA LYS A 597 60.41 -36.48 24.00
C LYS A 597 60.48 -38.01 24.11
N GLY A 598 61.50 -38.60 23.50
CA GLY A 598 61.76 -40.04 23.59
C GLY A 598 62.12 -40.53 25.00
N PRO A 599 61.97 -41.84 25.27
CA PRO A 599 62.46 -42.46 26.50
C PRO A 599 63.99 -42.43 26.57
N SER A 600 64.54 -42.78 27.73
CA SER A 600 65.96 -43.12 27.88
C SER A 600 66.09 -44.36 28.77
N TYR A 601 66.41 -45.49 28.15
CA TYR A 601 66.65 -46.76 28.83
C TYR A 601 68.15 -46.94 29.07
N ASP A 602 68.54 -47.24 30.32
CA ASP A 602 69.91 -47.66 30.63
C ASP A 602 69.99 -49.19 30.60
N VAL A 603 70.75 -49.72 29.64
CA VAL A 603 70.98 -51.16 29.48
C VAL A 603 72.49 -51.40 29.49
N ALA A 604 72.96 -52.05 30.55
CA ALA A 604 74.36 -52.41 30.75
C ALA A 604 75.35 -51.21 30.69
N GLY A 605 74.89 -49.98 31.01
CA GLY A 605 75.68 -48.75 30.93
C GLY A 605 75.65 -48.06 29.57
N GLY A 606 74.94 -48.62 28.58
CA GLY A 606 74.56 -47.93 27.34
C GLY A 606 73.19 -47.27 27.50
N LYS A 607 73.00 -46.11 26.86
CA LYS A 607 71.70 -45.42 26.81
C LYS A 607 71.04 -45.58 25.45
N TYR A 608 69.75 -45.93 25.46
CA TYR A 608 68.95 -46.20 24.27
C TYR A 608 67.67 -45.37 24.32
N ASP A 609 67.30 -44.75 23.19
CA ASP A 609 66.17 -43.82 23.08
C ASP A 609 64.88 -44.46 22.54
N ASN A 610 64.93 -45.77 22.27
CA ASN A 610 63.84 -46.56 21.73
C ASN A 610 63.87 -47.99 22.29
N VAL A 611 62.72 -48.68 22.24
CA VAL A 611 62.55 -50.03 22.84
C VAL A 611 63.31 -51.10 22.04
N GLY A 612 63.42 -50.96 20.71
CA GLY A 612 64.06 -51.94 19.83
C GLY A 612 65.54 -52.11 20.15
N ASP A 613 66.29 -51.01 20.16
CA ASP A 613 67.72 -51.06 20.44
C ASP A 613 68.03 -51.43 21.91
N ALA A 614 67.18 -51.00 22.84
CA ALA A 614 67.29 -51.40 24.25
C ALA A 614 67.11 -52.92 24.43
N LEU A 615 66.13 -53.53 23.78
CA LEU A 615 65.94 -54.98 23.78
C LEU A 615 67.07 -55.70 23.02
N GLY A 616 67.53 -55.16 21.89
CA GLY A 616 68.69 -55.70 21.16
C GLY A 616 69.97 -55.70 22.00
N ALA A 617 70.18 -54.68 22.84
CA ALA A 617 71.30 -54.64 23.79
C ALA A 617 71.17 -55.70 24.91
N ILE A 618 69.96 -56.00 25.37
CA ILE A 618 69.71 -57.12 26.30
C ILE A 618 69.97 -58.46 25.60
N ASP A 619 69.45 -58.67 24.39
CA ASP A 619 69.57 -59.92 23.63
C ASP A 619 71.03 -60.29 23.31
N ASN A 620 71.82 -59.29 22.85
CA ASN A 620 73.27 -59.44 22.70
C ASN A 620 73.94 -59.83 24.02
N ARG A 621 73.54 -59.23 25.15
CA ARG A 621 74.12 -59.55 26.47
C ARG A 621 73.74 -60.95 26.96
N VAL A 622 72.51 -61.40 26.70
CA VAL A 622 72.04 -62.76 27.02
C VAL A 622 72.78 -63.79 26.18
N THR A 623 72.97 -63.53 24.88
CA THR A 623 73.75 -64.39 23.97
C THR A 623 75.19 -64.54 24.46
N ASN A 624 75.89 -63.43 24.73
CA ASN A 624 77.25 -63.45 25.27
C ASN A 624 77.37 -64.21 26.61
N LEU A 625 76.34 -64.13 27.48
CA LEU A 625 76.31 -64.90 28.73
C LEU A 625 76.08 -66.41 28.48
N GLY A 626 75.27 -66.75 27.48
CA GLY A 626 75.08 -68.13 27.02
C GLY A 626 76.39 -68.75 26.55
N ASP A 627 77.13 -68.05 25.69
CA ASP A 627 78.44 -68.48 25.19
C ASP A 627 79.45 -68.68 26.33
N GLN A 628 79.53 -67.72 27.26
CA GLN A 628 80.40 -67.82 28.45
C GLN A 628 80.05 -69.02 29.34
N LEU A 629 78.75 -69.29 29.55
CA LEU A 629 78.29 -70.42 30.34
C LEU A 629 78.56 -71.77 29.63
N GLN A 630 78.34 -71.84 28.31
CA GLN A 630 78.63 -73.02 27.51
C GLN A 630 80.13 -73.34 27.50
N GLN A 631 80.99 -72.33 27.38
CA GLN A 631 82.45 -72.48 27.50
C GLN A 631 82.84 -73.00 28.90
N ALA A 632 82.24 -72.47 29.97
CA ALA A 632 82.51 -72.91 31.35
C ALA A 632 82.11 -74.38 31.59
N PHE A 633 80.98 -74.84 31.02
CA PHE A 633 80.61 -76.25 31.04
C PHE A 633 81.58 -77.12 30.24
N TYR A 634 81.99 -76.69 29.05
CA TYR A 634 82.92 -77.43 28.18
C TYR A 634 84.30 -77.62 28.81
N ASP A 635 84.85 -76.58 29.45
CA ASP A 635 86.12 -76.67 30.19
C ASP A 635 85.98 -77.47 31.50
N THR A 636 84.78 -77.53 32.08
CA THR A 636 84.50 -78.39 33.24
C THR A 636 84.50 -79.87 32.84
N ASN A 637 83.82 -80.26 31.76
CA ASN A 637 83.85 -81.63 31.25
C ASN A 637 85.28 -82.07 30.92
N LYS A 638 86.05 -81.26 30.18
CA LYS A 638 87.47 -81.55 29.87
C LYS A 638 88.37 -81.73 31.10
N ARG A 639 87.98 -81.19 32.26
CA ARG A 639 88.67 -81.41 33.54
C ARG A 639 88.20 -82.69 34.25
N MET A 640 86.96 -83.11 34.03
CA MET A 640 86.44 -84.41 34.50
C MET A 640 87.02 -85.56 33.68
N ASP A 641 87.05 -85.47 32.34
CA ASP A 641 87.66 -86.50 31.48
C ASP A 641 89.12 -86.76 31.89
N LYS A 642 89.90 -85.68 32.06
CA LYS A 642 91.30 -85.72 32.52
C LYS A 642 91.49 -86.15 33.97
N LEU A 643 90.42 -86.19 34.77
CA LEU A 643 90.44 -86.72 36.13
C LEU A 643 90.16 -88.23 36.11
N GLU A 644 89.19 -88.69 35.32
CA GLU A 644 88.91 -90.11 35.10
C GLU A 644 90.11 -90.83 34.49
N ASP A 645 90.74 -90.24 33.47
CA ASP A 645 92.01 -90.70 32.88
C ASP A 645 93.10 -90.90 33.95
N LYS A 646 93.32 -89.89 34.81
CA LYS A 646 94.36 -89.94 35.85
C LYS A 646 94.04 -90.94 36.94
N MET A 647 92.77 -91.08 37.32
CA MET A 647 92.33 -92.09 38.28
C MET A 647 92.50 -93.50 37.72
N SER A 648 92.09 -93.72 36.46
CA SER A 648 92.22 -95.01 35.78
C SER A 648 93.68 -95.43 35.62
N ALA A 649 94.56 -94.51 35.24
CA ALA A 649 96.01 -94.74 35.19
C ALA A 649 96.62 -95.03 36.59
N GLY A 650 96.11 -94.41 37.66
CA GLY A 650 96.51 -94.69 39.04
C GLY A 650 96.04 -96.05 39.56
N ILE A 651 94.83 -96.47 39.18
CA ILE A 651 94.28 -97.80 39.47
C ILE A 651 95.10 -98.86 38.72
N ALA A 652 95.37 -98.66 37.43
CA ALA A 652 96.24 -99.53 36.64
C ALA A 652 97.65 -99.63 37.26
N ALA A 653 98.26 -98.51 37.66
CA ALA A 653 99.57 -98.51 38.33
C ALA A 653 99.55 -99.28 39.66
N THR A 654 98.45 -99.21 40.41
CA THR A 654 98.28 -100.01 41.63
C THR A 654 98.18 -101.51 41.31
N ALA A 655 97.40 -101.88 40.28
CA ALA A 655 97.21 -103.26 39.85
C ALA A 655 98.48 -103.89 39.26
N ALA A 656 99.35 -103.10 38.64
CA ALA A 656 100.62 -103.57 38.07
C ALA A 656 101.70 -103.92 39.14
N LEU A 657 101.47 -103.63 40.42
CA LEU A 657 102.41 -103.94 41.52
C LEU A 657 102.19 -105.35 42.10
N GLU A 658 102.57 -106.38 41.34
CA GLU A 658 102.65 -107.75 41.83
C GLU A 658 103.56 -107.89 43.06
N ASN A 659 103.29 -108.89 43.91
CA ASN A 659 104.14 -109.19 45.07
C ASN A 659 105.26 -110.16 44.67
N ALA A 660 106.51 -109.70 44.65
CA ALA A 660 107.66 -110.54 44.27
C ALA A 660 107.80 -111.81 45.17
N PRO A 661 108.25 -112.96 44.64
CA PRO A 661 108.29 -114.23 45.38
C PRO A 661 109.07 -114.16 46.70
N PHE A 662 108.58 -114.84 47.74
CA PHE A 662 109.26 -114.91 49.04
C PHE A 662 110.27 -116.06 49.04
N VAL A 663 111.57 -115.72 48.95
CA VAL A 663 112.67 -116.71 48.86
C VAL A 663 113.77 -116.32 49.86
N PRO A 664 114.00 -117.10 50.94
CA PRO A 664 114.97 -116.79 51.98
C PRO A 664 116.36 -116.43 51.43
N GLY A 665 116.92 -115.37 51.99
CA GLY A 665 118.22 -114.79 51.63
C GLY A 665 118.38 -114.20 50.23
N LYS A 666 117.42 -114.40 49.31
CA LYS A 666 117.48 -113.82 47.96
C LYS A 666 116.85 -112.43 47.91
N LEU A 667 117.30 -111.65 46.93
CA LEU A 667 116.54 -110.54 46.35
C LEU A 667 115.75 -111.13 45.19
N THR A 668 114.43 -110.97 45.21
CA THR A 668 113.53 -111.35 44.12
C THR A 668 112.94 -110.11 43.47
N MET A 669 112.50 -110.24 42.23
CA MET A 669 111.84 -109.20 41.45
C MET A 669 110.60 -109.79 40.79
N ALA A 670 109.52 -109.03 40.73
CA ALA A 670 108.38 -109.24 39.85
C ALA A 670 108.17 -107.98 39.01
N ALA A 671 107.70 -108.15 37.79
CA ALA A 671 107.35 -107.05 36.89
C ALA A 671 105.94 -107.33 36.34
N GLY A 672 104.97 -106.56 36.81
CA GLY A 672 103.57 -106.66 36.40
C GLY A 672 103.21 -105.61 35.36
N ALA A 673 102.20 -105.92 34.56
CA ALA A 673 101.54 -104.97 33.67
C ALA A 673 100.03 -105.09 33.86
N ALA A 674 99.32 -103.97 33.85
CA ALA A 674 97.88 -103.90 34.02
C ALA A 674 97.24 -102.90 33.06
N TYR A 675 95.94 -103.05 32.82
CA TYR A 675 95.14 -102.20 31.94
C TYR A 675 93.75 -102.00 32.54
N TYR A 676 93.28 -100.76 32.62
CA TYR A 676 92.00 -100.40 33.22
C TYR A 676 91.50 -99.06 32.64
N ASN A 677 90.24 -99.01 32.18
CA ASN A 677 89.62 -97.85 31.48
C ASN A 677 90.59 -97.15 30.51
N ASP A 678 91.04 -97.90 29.50
CA ASP A 678 91.98 -97.50 28.44
C ASP A 678 93.35 -96.94 28.86
N GLN A 679 93.65 -96.99 30.16
CA GLN A 679 94.96 -96.66 30.70
C GLN A 679 95.74 -97.94 31.05
N SER A 680 96.91 -98.10 30.42
CA SER A 680 97.89 -99.13 30.75
C SER A 680 98.87 -98.68 31.83
N ALA A 681 99.46 -99.62 32.57
CA ALA A 681 100.53 -99.35 33.52
C ALA A 681 101.52 -100.52 33.63
N ILE A 682 102.75 -100.19 34.02
CA ILE A 682 103.82 -101.15 34.30
C ILE A 682 104.33 -100.90 35.72
N GLY A 683 104.51 -101.98 36.49
CA GLY A 683 105.00 -101.95 37.85
C GLY A 683 106.16 -102.93 38.05
N VAL A 684 107.18 -102.52 38.79
CA VAL A 684 108.30 -103.38 39.18
C VAL A 684 108.38 -103.41 40.70
N THR A 685 108.33 -104.62 41.26
CA THR A 685 108.42 -104.87 42.71
C THR A 685 109.65 -105.69 43.00
N PHE A 686 110.50 -105.21 43.90
CA PHE A 686 111.62 -105.93 44.50
C PHE A 686 111.23 -106.42 45.89
N ARG A 687 111.75 -107.58 46.29
CA ARG A 687 111.64 -108.10 47.66
C ARG A 687 112.97 -108.69 48.11
N LYS A 688 113.59 -108.11 49.15
CA LYS A 688 114.71 -108.75 49.87
C LYS A 688 114.14 -109.50 51.05
N THR A 689 114.34 -110.81 51.06
CA THR A 689 114.02 -111.67 52.21
C THR A 689 115.27 -111.87 53.07
N ALA A 690 115.10 -111.88 54.39
CA ALA A 690 116.15 -112.21 55.33
C ALA A 690 116.67 -113.63 55.12
N ASP A 691 117.93 -113.88 55.50
CA ASP A 691 118.56 -115.19 55.30
C ASP A 691 117.95 -116.26 56.22
N ASN A 692 117.38 -115.84 57.36
CA ASN A 692 116.59 -116.70 58.27
C ASN A 692 115.11 -116.86 57.87
N GLY A 693 114.68 -116.26 56.76
CA GLY A 693 113.30 -116.34 56.26
C GLY A 693 112.21 -115.70 57.12
N ARG A 694 112.52 -115.01 58.23
CA ARG A 694 111.51 -114.48 59.15
C ARG A 694 110.98 -113.08 58.81
N TRP A 695 111.69 -112.30 58.01
CA TRP A 695 111.21 -110.99 57.51
C TRP A 695 111.58 -110.74 56.05
N SER A 696 110.83 -109.88 55.39
CA SER A 696 111.16 -109.33 54.07
C SER A 696 110.77 -107.85 53.95
N LEU A 697 111.59 -107.10 53.23
CA LEU A 697 111.26 -105.75 52.76
C LEU A 697 110.82 -105.84 51.30
N THR A 698 109.63 -105.34 51.00
CA THR A 698 109.07 -105.24 49.65
C THR A 698 109.03 -103.77 49.24
N THR A 699 109.63 -103.42 48.11
CA THR A 699 109.61 -102.08 47.53
C THR A 699 109.18 -102.16 46.07
N GLY A 700 108.20 -101.38 45.65
CA GLY A 700 107.70 -101.38 44.28
C GLY A 700 107.41 -99.98 43.78
N ALA A 701 107.61 -99.77 42.48
CA ALA A 701 107.26 -98.53 41.78
C ALA A 701 106.52 -98.88 40.49
N ALA A 702 105.44 -98.15 40.21
CA ALA A 702 104.65 -98.32 39.00
C ALA A 702 104.29 -96.97 38.36
N MET A 703 104.14 -96.99 37.04
CA MET A 703 103.76 -95.82 36.25
C MET A 703 102.64 -96.20 35.29
N GLY A 704 101.57 -95.40 35.31
CA GLY A 704 100.50 -95.45 34.31
C GLY A 704 100.81 -94.60 33.09
N SER A 705 100.09 -94.86 32.00
CA SER A 705 100.20 -94.22 30.68
C SER A 705 100.04 -92.69 30.68
N GLN A 706 99.29 -92.14 31.66
CA GLN A 706 99.20 -90.69 31.90
C GLN A 706 100.49 -90.05 32.47
N GLY A 707 101.53 -90.84 32.77
CA GLY A 707 102.94 -90.46 32.96
C GLY A 707 103.32 -89.62 34.20
N ASN A 708 102.40 -88.81 34.71
CA ASN A 708 102.74 -87.63 35.52
C ASN A 708 102.89 -87.85 37.03
N SER A 709 102.63 -89.06 37.54
CA SER A 709 102.87 -89.44 38.94
C SER A 709 103.25 -90.92 39.04
N PRO A 710 104.49 -91.29 39.45
CA PRO A 710 104.82 -92.67 39.79
C PRO A 710 104.19 -93.06 41.13
N LEU A 711 103.54 -94.22 41.20
CA LEU A 711 103.02 -94.79 42.43
C LEU A 711 104.11 -95.64 43.08
N VAL A 712 104.54 -95.28 44.29
CA VAL A 712 105.58 -95.98 45.05
C VAL A 712 104.96 -96.67 46.27
N ARG A 713 105.22 -97.97 46.41
CA ARG A 713 104.74 -98.83 47.50
C ARG A 713 105.93 -99.37 48.28
N VAL A 714 105.92 -99.20 49.60
CA VAL A 714 106.88 -99.85 50.50
C VAL A 714 106.08 -100.66 51.52
N GLY A 715 106.48 -101.90 51.75
CA GLY A 715 105.82 -102.79 52.70
C GLY A 715 106.81 -103.77 53.34
N VAL A 716 106.82 -103.80 54.67
CA VAL A 716 107.53 -104.83 55.44
C VAL A 716 106.57 -105.97 55.75
N SER A 717 107.05 -107.20 55.67
CA SER A 717 106.29 -108.40 56.08
C SER A 717 107.17 -109.25 56.97
N THR A 718 106.68 -109.62 58.14
CA THR A 718 107.36 -110.46 59.12
C THR A 718 106.46 -111.62 59.53
N ILE A 719 107.08 -112.74 59.87
CA ILE A 719 106.42 -113.86 60.53
C ILE A 719 106.42 -113.58 62.04
N ILE A 720 105.31 -113.88 62.70
CA ILE A 720 105.11 -113.83 64.15
C ILE A 720 104.55 -115.21 64.52
N ASP A 721 105.09 -115.83 65.57
CA ASP A 721 104.60 -117.10 66.14
C ASP A 721 103.60 -116.82 67.28
#